data_AF-A9UUF8-F1
#
_entry.id   AF-A9UUF8-F1
#
_cell.length_a   1.000
_cell.length_b   1.000
_cell.length_c   1.000
_cell.angle_alpha   90.00
_cell.angle_beta   90.00
_cell.angle_gamma   90.00
#
_symmetry.space_group_name_H-M   'P 1'
#
loop_
_entity.id
_entity.type
_entity.pdbx_description
1 polymer ?
#
loop_
_entity_poly.entity_id
_entity_poly.type
_entity_poly.pdbx_seq_one_letter_code
_entity_poly.pdbx_strand_id
1 'polypeptide(L)'
;MVQKVAMALVAILAALALVNADVYMHNPRGSNNRLEERSANRANGNRMFDSQNNNRGGYNKGDSDDTAFGNNEDKQYDFQYFMSHPKAWETPYDSAAVGRSILTVEWTNQHGCGGNEHDDPHKLNCNLILQYMCIPDDPEDADISEGGRTGAASDCEKECLIPNENNPTCTPSLQFPCRKSPVISRTDCEDFGGVWVDGQINDEYNCIYGTDPNNGMWPRDGVTTNRQEYDQFANTAETVGQRQNRFNGDVRADRGLHETWEWYDECYRRERNRGLFTADQNLRNNNAGYSSAVFTRQNPNDNRRGYECPEERDYWPYWHPSPWVDIVIMTDRLDLCPFFQTESQNVKGKGLCRNTAACPNCVRYNTFATCTANSGRWVMAAPHGVPAPECIQAPWSRVNHLGNGRFGQPNTYNWTLPYLTLDGSLDANAGVDHRCVLRLRYNISTDDYDAWKVNSTFNNNDGAGIVSPVKQNPNVDIGAKNTALRLAINTAQFGRTFQDRSHVFRLVPRVESSALRDRLRSTVDTTDDFFFGERTLYNLNVRGKRGNIVQTFPSVEYDFVPNQLHVTEDDLIHIQWAGSNTHNNANPAGDGQAGDAGEGRGGTDRHNFVQMLSGDQFKTSFPVPWENNTLFGNMIDAIDAFVPAHGNRDTIYRLTYELDSDEETRTWAEVKRDWALRMATAGFYTSYNADGDSTSIANNNQNLNNLLDNADASYVGGVFRFRAGTYDYMCTRNNNFSNRDQKGHLIVTV
;
A
#
# COMPACT_ATOMS: atom_id res chain seq x y z
N MET A 1 -17.52 -42.12 -31.59
CA MET A 1 -18.20 -40.83 -31.31
C MET A 1 -17.88 -40.28 -29.93
N VAL A 2 -17.93 -41.11 -28.88
CA VAL A 2 -17.63 -40.71 -27.48
C VAL A 2 -16.22 -40.12 -27.27
N GLN A 3 -15.21 -40.64 -27.99
CA GLN A 3 -13.83 -40.15 -27.89
C GLN A 3 -13.60 -38.75 -28.51
N LYS A 4 -14.39 -38.36 -29.51
CA LYS A 4 -14.31 -37.02 -30.13
C LYS A 4 -15.03 -35.95 -29.29
N VAL A 5 -16.08 -36.33 -28.57
CA VAL A 5 -16.79 -35.46 -27.63
C VAL A 5 -15.94 -35.24 -26.36
N ALA A 6 -15.25 -36.28 -25.88
CA ALA A 6 -14.32 -36.16 -24.76
C ALA A 6 -13.11 -35.26 -25.09
N MET A 7 -12.51 -35.38 -26.28
CA MET A 7 -11.43 -34.48 -26.72
C MET A 7 -11.89 -33.02 -26.92
N ALA A 8 -13.12 -32.80 -27.38
CA ALA A 8 -13.69 -31.46 -27.51
C ALA A 8 -13.95 -30.81 -26.12
N LEU A 9 -14.39 -31.59 -25.12
CA LEU A 9 -14.55 -31.12 -23.74
C LEU A 9 -13.21 -30.83 -23.06
N VAL A 10 -12.18 -31.63 -23.31
CA VAL A 10 -10.81 -31.38 -22.80
C VAL A 10 -10.18 -30.16 -23.47
N ALA A 11 -10.43 -29.92 -24.77
CA ALA A 11 -9.97 -28.71 -25.46
C ALA A 11 -10.73 -27.44 -25.03
N ILE A 12 -12.01 -27.55 -24.64
CA ILE A 12 -12.81 -26.44 -24.09
C ILE A 12 -12.38 -26.10 -22.65
N LEU A 13 -11.97 -27.09 -21.85
CA LEU A 13 -11.39 -26.87 -20.52
C LEU A 13 -9.94 -26.37 -20.57
N ALA A 14 -9.18 -26.70 -21.62
CA ALA A 14 -7.79 -26.25 -21.79
C ALA A 14 -7.65 -24.84 -22.40
N ALA A 15 -8.74 -24.20 -22.83
CA ALA A 15 -8.72 -22.86 -23.43
C ALA A 15 -9.05 -21.72 -22.43
N LEU A 16 -8.93 -21.98 -21.12
CA LEU A 16 -8.74 -20.91 -20.14
C LEU A 16 -7.28 -20.44 -20.24
N ALA A 17 -6.94 -19.77 -21.33
CA ALA A 17 -5.75 -18.93 -21.35
C ALA A 17 -5.99 -17.82 -20.32
N LEU A 18 -5.53 -18.05 -19.09
CA LEU A 18 -5.31 -16.99 -18.11
C LEU A 18 -4.21 -16.11 -18.70
N VAL A 19 -4.61 -15.13 -19.49
CA VAL A 19 -3.73 -14.02 -19.84
C VAL A 19 -3.62 -13.20 -18.56
N ASN A 20 -2.68 -13.59 -17.71
CA ASN A 20 -2.17 -12.71 -16.66
C ASN A 20 -1.32 -11.69 -17.40
N ALA A 21 -1.66 -10.42 -17.25
CA ALA A 21 -0.83 -9.39 -17.77
C ALA A 21 -0.90 -8.19 -16.82
N ASP A 22 0.27 -7.70 -16.50
CA ASP A 22 0.59 -7.55 -15.10
C ASP A 22 0.91 -6.09 -14.73
N VAL A 23 0.68 -5.72 -13.47
CA VAL A 23 1.23 -4.48 -12.88
C VAL A 23 2.10 -4.85 -11.68
N TYR A 24 3.36 -4.42 -11.66
CA TYR A 24 4.32 -4.77 -10.61
C TYR A 24 4.84 -3.52 -9.94
N MET A 25 4.63 -3.40 -8.64
CA MET A 25 5.16 -2.29 -7.88
C MET A 25 6.58 -2.60 -7.41
N HIS A 26 7.50 -1.66 -7.56
CA HIS A 26 8.93 -1.83 -7.30
C HIS A 26 9.42 -1.00 -6.11
N ASN A 27 8.85 0.19 -5.92
CA ASN A 27 9.04 0.99 -4.71
C ASN A 27 7.73 1.67 -4.29
N PRO A 28 7.28 1.55 -3.02
CA PRO A 28 7.64 0.49 -2.08
C PRO A 28 7.54 -0.92 -2.70
N ARG A 29 8.24 -1.90 -2.14
CA ARG A 29 8.29 -3.25 -2.71
C ARG A 29 6.88 -3.86 -2.79
N GLY A 30 6.42 -4.17 -4.01
CA GLY A 30 5.16 -4.86 -4.26
C GLY A 30 5.22 -6.32 -3.81
N SER A 31 4.24 -6.74 -3.00
CA SER A 31 4.18 -8.09 -2.45
C SER A 31 3.74 -9.11 -3.48
N ASN A 32 2.78 -8.78 -4.37
CA ASN A 32 2.13 -9.76 -5.23
C ASN A 32 1.67 -11.04 -4.50
N ASN A 33 1.13 -10.90 -3.27
CA ASN A 33 0.77 -12.00 -2.35
C ASN A 33 1.93 -12.86 -1.83
N ARG A 34 3.17 -12.45 -2.08
CA ARG A 34 4.37 -13.10 -1.58
C ARG A 34 4.62 -12.72 -0.11
N LEU A 35 5.37 -13.55 0.60
CA LEU A 35 5.76 -13.41 2.01
C LEU A 35 7.23 -13.85 2.19
N GLU A 36 7.47 -15.12 2.50
CA GLU A 36 8.79 -15.68 2.86
C GLU A 36 9.17 -16.88 1.96
N GLU A 37 8.68 -16.90 0.73
CA GLU A 37 8.82 -18.08 -0.12
C GLU A 37 10.23 -18.30 -0.65
N ARG A 38 10.69 -19.55 -0.51
CA ARG A 38 11.94 -20.10 -1.07
C ARG A 38 11.79 -20.62 -2.51
N SER A 39 10.74 -20.21 -3.20
CA SER A 39 10.45 -20.61 -4.58
C SER A 39 10.38 -19.40 -5.49
N ALA A 40 10.70 -19.60 -6.77
CA ALA A 40 10.56 -18.58 -7.81
C ALA A 40 9.16 -17.94 -7.84
N ASN A 41 8.15 -18.79 -7.70
CA ASN A 41 6.73 -18.43 -7.66
C ASN A 41 6.28 -18.14 -6.23
N ARG A 42 5.34 -17.18 -6.06
CA ARG A 42 4.54 -17.05 -4.84
C ARG A 42 3.83 -18.38 -4.52
N ALA A 43 3.71 -18.73 -3.25
CA ALA A 43 3.10 -20.00 -2.85
C ALA A 43 1.57 -19.98 -2.99
N ASN A 44 0.94 -18.84 -2.73
CA ASN A 44 -0.51 -18.71 -2.75
C ASN A 44 -0.95 -17.37 -3.33
N GLY A 45 -1.44 -17.37 -4.57
CA GLY A 45 -2.01 -16.16 -5.19
C GLY A 45 -3.31 -15.69 -4.54
N ASN A 46 -3.94 -16.49 -3.68
CA ASN A 46 -5.21 -16.15 -3.02
C ASN A 46 -5.06 -15.49 -1.66
N ARG A 47 -3.82 -15.27 -1.21
CA ARG A 47 -3.48 -14.93 0.18
C ARG A 47 -4.18 -13.65 0.68
N MET A 48 -4.02 -12.54 -0.03
CA MET A 48 -4.39 -11.19 0.44
C MET A 48 -5.34 -10.46 -0.51
N PHE A 49 -5.07 -10.49 -1.81
CA PHE A 49 -5.81 -9.73 -2.82
C PHE A 49 -5.66 -10.35 -4.21
N ASP A 50 -6.53 -10.00 -5.13
CA ASP A 50 -6.41 -10.47 -6.51
C ASP A 50 -5.42 -9.61 -7.30
N SER A 51 -4.15 -10.03 -7.35
CA SER A 51 -3.16 -9.30 -8.13
C SER A 51 -3.39 -9.42 -9.64
N GLN A 52 -3.90 -10.58 -10.08
CA GLN A 52 -3.93 -10.99 -11.49
C GLN A 52 -2.56 -11.00 -12.19
N ASN A 53 -1.50 -10.91 -11.40
CA ASN A 53 -0.13 -10.86 -11.88
C ASN A 53 0.46 -12.27 -12.03
N ASN A 54 1.53 -12.41 -12.80
CA ASN A 54 2.40 -13.59 -12.84
C ASN A 54 2.85 -14.02 -11.43
N ASN A 55 2.87 -15.33 -11.17
CA ASN A 55 3.30 -15.90 -9.90
C ASN A 55 4.76 -15.57 -9.54
N ARG A 56 5.64 -15.28 -10.51
CA ARG A 56 7.06 -14.96 -10.27
C ARG A 56 7.30 -13.51 -9.83
N GLY A 57 6.32 -12.62 -10.01
CA GLY A 57 6.46 -11.21 -9.65
C GLY A 57 6.41 -10.98 -8.14
N GLY A 58 6.66 -9.73 -7.74
CA GLY A 58 6.72 -9.30 -6.34
C GLY A 58 8.02 -9.64 -5.63
N TYR A 59 8.09 -9.24 -4.37
CA TYR A 59 9.26 -9.35 -3.49
C TYR A 59 8.90 -10.09 -2.20
N ASN A 60 9.88 -10.69 -1.54
CA ASN A 60 9.67 -11.23 -0.20
C ASN A 60 9.50 -10.06 0.79
N LYS A 61 8.74 -10.30 1.86
CA LYS A 61 8.72 -9.43 3.03
C LYS A 61 10.14 -9.35 3.59
N GLY A 62 10.53 -8.16 4.05
CA GLY A 62 11.87 -7.96 4.58
C GLY A 62 12.10 -8.76 5.85
N ASP A 63 13.30 -9.32 5.99
CA ASP A 63 13.79 -9.89 7.26
C ASP A 63 14.56 -8.78 8.02
N SER A 64 14.31 -8.62 9.32
CA SER A 64 14.95 -7.57 10.12
C SER A 64 16.43 -7.83 10.39
N ASP A 65 16.84 -9.10 10.42
CA ASP A 65 18.19 -9.53 10.77
C ASP A 65 18.79 -10.50 9.73
N ASP A 66 19.92 -11.13 10.06
CA ASP A 66 20.62 -12.08 9.18
C ASP A 66 19.96 -13.48 9.08
N THR A 67 18.81 -13.66 9.73
CA THR A 67 17.99 -14.88 9.74
C THR A 67 16.60 -14.69 9.16
N ALA A 68 16.03 -15.78 8.65
CA ALA A 68 14.66 -15.82 8.13
C ALA A 68 13.65 -15.63 9.29
N PHE A 69 12.66 -14.76 9.14
CA PHE A 69 11.67 -14.47 10.19
C PHE A 69 10.80 -15.68 10.55
N GLY A 70 10.59 -16.61 9.62
CA GLY A 70 9.85 -17.85 9.86
C GLY A 70 8.45 -17.58 10.41
N ASN A 71 8.21 -18.01 11.65
CA ASN A 71 6.94 -17.82 12.36
C ASN A 71 6.95 -16.65 13.35
N ASN A 72 7.99 -15.82 13.36
CA ASN A 72 8.12 -14.67 14.24
C ASN A 72 7.90 -13.38 13.47
N GLU A 73 6.73 -12.75 13.67
CA GLU A 73 6.38 -11.49 13.01
C GLU A 73 7.29 -10.32 13.42
N ASP A 74 7.85 -10.33 14.64
CA ASP A 74 8.77 -9.28 15.11
C ASP A 74 10.10 -9.25 14.34
N LYS A 75 10.42 -10.34 13.63
CA LYS A 75 11.57 -10.41 12.72
C LYS A 75 11.25 -9.94 11.30
N GLN A 76 10.01 -9.51 11.03
CA GLN A 76 9.67 -8.86 9.77
C GLN A 76 10.12 -7.40 9.80
N TYR A 77 10.69 -6.95 8.68
CA TYR A 77 11.04 -5.55 8.50
C TYR A 77 9.93 -4.80 7.77
N ASP A 78 9.39 -3.80 8.45
CA ASP A 78 8.53 -2.77 7.88
C ASP A 78 9.38 -1.56 7.51
N PHE A 79 9.30 -1.11 6.25
CA PHE A 79 9.83 0.19 5.89
C PHE A 79 9.23 1.26 6.82
N GLN A 80 10.06 2.15 7.35
CA GLN A 80 9.60 3.27 8.16
C GLN A 80 9.67 4.53 7.30
N TYR A 81 8.59 5.27 7.17
CA TYR A 81 8.63 6.54 6.44
C TYR A 81 8.14 7.66 7.35
N PHE A 82 8.90 8.74 7.41
CA PHE A 82 8.47 9.92 8.14
C PHE A 82 7.33 10.60 7.39
N MET A 83 6.27 10.95 8.10
CA MET A 83 5.15 11.76 7.61
C MET A 83 5.63 13.14 7.14
N SER A 84 4.82 13.82 6.34
CA SER A 84 5.05 15.26 6.12
C SER A 84 4.79 16.06 7.39
N HIS A 85 5.38 17.24 7.51
CA HIS A 85 5.03 18.23 8.54
C HIS A 85 3.57 18.69 8.35
N PRO A 86 2.80 19.00 9.40
CA PRO A 86 1.40 19.41 9.26
C PRO A 86 1.19 20.62 8.32
N LYS A 87 2.12 21.59 8.33
CA LYS A 87 2.10 22.74 7.40
C LYS A 87 2.19 22.37 5.92
N ALA A 88 2.71 21.19 5.58
CA ALA A 88 2.70 20.69 4.21
C ALA A 88 1.26 20.51 3.68
N TRP A 89 0.28 20.35 4.58
CA TRP A 89 -1.14 20.20 4.24
C TRP A 89 -1.84 21.53 3.98
N GLU A 90 -1.30 22.64 4.50
CA GLU A 90 -1.84 23.99 4.35
C GLU A 90 -1.31 24.71 3.10
N THR A 91 -0.26 24.17 2.47
CA THR A 91 0.48 24.82 1.39
C THR A 91 0.20 24.14 0.03
N PRO A 92 -0.23 24.88 -1.01
CA PRO A 92 -0.44 24.34 -2.36
C PRO A 92 0.80 23.60 -2.89
N TYR A 93 0.60 22.57 -3.71
CA TYR A 93 1.71 21.73 -4.23
C TYR A 93 2.81 22.56 -4.94
N ASP A 94 2.48 23.72 -5.52
CA ASP A 94 3.39 24.61 -6.25
C ASP A 94 4.08 25.70 -5.41
N SER A 95 3.76 25.85 -4.12
CA SER A 95 4.50 26.76 -3.23
C SER A 95 5.83 26.14 -2.79
N ALA A 96 6.81 26.97 -2.40
CA ALA A 96 8.09 26.52 -1.83
C ALA A 96 7.84 25.39 -0.82
N ALA A 97 8.48 24.23 -1.02
CA ALA A 97 8.11 22.99 -0.37
C ALA A 97 8.35 23.04 1.15
N VAL A 98 7.31 23.39 1.91
CA VAL A 98 7.36 23.43 3.38
C VAL A 98 7.10 22.02 3.90
N GLY A 99 8.13 21.38 4.45
CA GLY A 99 8.01 20.21 5.32
C GLY A 99 7.48 18.93 4.67
N ARG A 100 7.61 18.75 3.35
CA ARG A 100 7.09 17.57 2.66
C ARG A 100 7.96 16.34 2.87
N SER A 101 7.37 15.16 2.94
CA SER A 101 8.09 13.88 2.86
C SER A 101 7.72 13.20 1.55
N ILE A 102 8.70 12.95 0.69
CA ILE A 102 8.51 12.48 -0.68
C ILE A 102 8.98 11.04 -0.80
N LEU A 103 8.08 10.17 -1.24
CA LEU A 103 8.36 8.78 -1.58
C LEU A 103 8.19 8.58 -3.09
N THR A 104 9.27 8.20 -3.77
CA THR A 104 9.23 7.87 -5.20
C THR A 104 8.57 6.51 -5.40
N VAL A 105 7.31 6.51 -5.81
CA VAL A 105 6.61 5.29 -6.20
C VAL A 105 7.05 4.89 -7.59
N GLU A 106 7.37 3.61 -7.78
CA GLU A 106 7.81 3.08 -9.07
C GLU A 106 7.11 1.75 -9.38
N TRP A 107 6.72 1.57 -10.63
CA TRP A 107 6.08 0.35 -11.09
C TRP A 107 6.39 0.05 -12.56
N THR A 108 6.04 -1.16 -12.96
CA THR A 108 5.95 -1.55 -14.36
C THR A 108 4.55 -2.06 -14.68
N ASN A 109 4.02 -1.73 -15.85
CA ASN A 109 2.74 -2.22 -16.32
C ASN A 109 2.93 -2.85 -17.71
N GLN A 110 2.44 -4.08 -17.89
CA GLN A 110 2.77 -4.88 -19.06
C GLN A 110 1.96 -4.51 -20.30
N HIS A 111 0.72 -4.05 -20.15
CA HIS A 111 -0.15 -3.75 -21.30
C HIS A 111 0.09 -2.38 -21.94
N GLY A 112 1.09 -1.64 -21.47
CA GLY A 112 1.37 -0.28 -21.92
C GLY A 112 0.30 0.73 -21.49
N CYS A 113 0.64 1.99 -21.50
CA CYS A 113 -0.22 3.06 -21.03
C CYS A 113 0.26 4.36 -21.67
N GLY A 114 -0.60 5.38 -21.81
CA GLY A 114 -0.24 6.65 -22.44
C GLY A 114 0.01 6.51 -23.94
N GLY A 115 -0.71 7.27 -24.76
CA GLY A 115 -0.60 7.25 -26.22
C GLY A 115 -1.82 7.88 -26.87
N ASN A 116 -1.69 8.38 -28.10
CA ASN A 116 -2.85 8.80 -28.89
C ASN A 116 -2.98 7.85 -30.09
N GLU A 117 -4.21 7.65 -30.57
CA GLU A 117 -4.54 6.74 -31.69
C GLU A 117 -3.91 7.14 -33.03
N HIS A 118 -3.30 8.32 -33.11
CA HIS A 118 -2.74 8.90 -34.33
C HIS A 118 -1.23 8.69 -34.48
N ASP A 119 -0.49 8.64 -33.37
CA ASP A 119 0.99 8.55 -33.36
C ASP A 119 1.50 7.26 -32.68
N ASP A 120 0.62 6.51 -32.00
CA ASP A 120 0.96 5.25 -31.31
C ASP A 120 0.03 4.10 -31.79
N PRO A 121 0.55 2.98 -32.33
CA PRO A 121 -0.28 1.86 -32.79
C PRO A 121 -1.06 1.13 -31.69
N HIS A 122 -0.92 1.49 -30.41
CA HIS A 122 -1.57 0.82 -29.29
C HIS A 122 -2.95 1.44 -28.96
N LYS A 123 -4.03 0.68 -29.22
CA LYS A 123 -5.43 1.01 -28.89
C LYS A 123 -5.80 0.63 -27.45
N LEU A 124 -5.09 1.17 -26.46
CA LEU A 124 -5.30 0.84 -25.05
C LEU A 124 -5.47 2.13 -24.24
N ASN A 125 -6.65 2.32 -23.65
CA ASN A 125 -6.89 3.39 -22.70
C ASN A 125 -6.60 2.87 -21.29
N CYS A 126 -5.82 3.61 -20.52
CA CYS A 126 -5.45 3.22 -19.16
C CYS A 126 -5.82 4.26 -18.10
N ASN A 127 -6.09 3.75 -16.90
CA ASN A 127 -6.15 4.52 -15.66
C ASN A 127 -5.25 3.81 -14.64
N LEU A 128 -4.28 4.54 -14.10
CA LEU A 128 -3.43 4.11 -12.99
C LEU A 128 -3.88 4.89 -11.75
N ILE A 129 -4.29 4.18 -10.70
CA ILE A 129 -4.77 4.79 -9.46
C ILE A 129 -3.89 4.35 -8.30
N LEU A 130 -3.24 5.31 -7.65
CA LEU A 130 -2.51 5.07 -6.40
C LEU A 130 -3.40 5.42 -5.22
N GLN A 131 -3.43 4.52 -4.26
CA GLN A 131 -4.21 4.63 -3.04
C GLN A 131 -3.43 4.07 -1.86
N TYR A 132 -3.73 4.57 -0.67
CA TYR A 132 -3.21 4.01 0.56
C TYR A 132 -4.34 3.75 1.55
N MET A 133 -4.07 2.89 2.51
CA MET A 133 -4.91 2.65 3.67
C MET A 133 -3.99 2.58 4.87
N CYS A 134 -4.32 3.33 5.92
CA CYS A 134 -3.55 3.40 7.16
C CYS A 134 -4.46 3.21 8.36
N ILE A 135 -3.94 2.55 9.39
CA ILE A 135 -4.58 2.41 10.70
C ILE A 135 -3.51 2.76 11.75
N PRO A 136 -3.86 3.43 12.88
CA PRO A 136 -2.95 3.65 13.99
C PRO A 136 -2.24 2.35 14.38
N ASP A 137 -0.96 2.45 14.69
CA ASP A 137 -0.11 1.31 15.01
C ASP A 137 -0.44 0.73 16.39
N ASP A 138 -0.84 1.58 17.35
CA ASP A 138 -1.25 1.19 18.70
C ASP A 138 -2.78 1.04 18.86
N PRO A 139 -3.25 -0.13 19.34
CA PRO A 139 -4.64 -0.32 19.74
C PRO A 139 -5.13 0.68 20.79
N GLU A 140 -4.28 1.03 21.76
CA GLU A 140 -4.65 1.97 22.81
C GLU A 140 -4.82 3.37 22.22
N ASP A 141 -3.96 3.79 21.28
CA ASP A 141 -4.11 5.07 20.55
C ASP A 141 -5.42 5.12 19.74
N ALA A 142 -5.87 3.98 19.20
CA ALA A 142 -7.14 3.88 18.49
C ALA A 142 -8.39 4.00 19.40
N ASP A 143 -8.25 3.77 20.71
CA ASP A 143 -9.33 3.82 21.71
C ASP A 143 -9.54 5.24 22.30
N ILE A 144 -8.62 6.20 22.05
CA ILE A 144 -8.59 7.51 22.72
C ILE A 144 -9.10 8.72 21.91
N SER A 145 -9.66 8.56 20.70
CA SER A 145 -10.14 9.73 19.92
C SER A 145 -11.66 9.76 19.73
N GLU A 146 -12.29 10.63 20.52
CA GLU A 146 -13.52 11.33 20.12
C GLU A 146 -13.20 12.19 18.88
N GLY A 147 -13.46 11.67 17.67
CA GLY A 147 -13.38 12.47 16.45
C GLY A 147 -12.65 11.84 15.26
N GLY A 148 -13.11 10.68 14.79
CA GLY A 148 -13.06 10.25 13.39
C GLY A 148 -11.73 10.30 12.62
N ARG A 149 -11.13 9.12 12.40
CA ARG A 149 -10.64 8.67 11.08
C ARG A 149 -10.19 7.20 11.00
N THR A 150 -10.57 6.36 11.95
CA THR A 150 -10.61 4.91 11.77
C THR A 150 -12.06 4.47 11.73
N GLY A 151 -12.43 3.65 10.76
CA GLY A 151 -13.80 3.20 10.57
C GLY A 151 -14.33 2.25 11.65
N ALA A 152 -13.83 2.26 12.88
CA ALA A 152 -14.26 1.47 14.05
C ALA A 152 -13.57 2.13 15.26
N ALA A 153 -14.21 2.75 16.26
CA ALA A 153 -15.11 2.10 17.18
C ALA A 153 -15.96 3.05 18.08
N SER A 154 -15.84 4.39 18.03
CA SER A 154 -16.41 5.25 19.11
C SER A 154 -17.83 5.82 18.90
N ASP A 155 -18.34 5.90 17.66
CA ASP A 155 -19.65 6.53 17.40
C ASP A 155 -20.87 5.61 17.54
N CYS A 156 -20.68 4.33 17.83
CA CYS A 156 -21.80 3.40 17.95
C CYS A 156 -22.45 3.40 19.34
N GLU A 157 -21.83 4.08 20.32
CA GLU A 157 -22.33 4.15 21.69
C GLU A 157 -23.01 5.47 22.04
N LYS A 158 -23.11 6.43 21.11
CA LYS A 158 -23.70 7.75 21.40
C LYS A 158 -24.78 8.12 20.40
N GLU A 159 -25.91 8.64 20.89
CA GLU A 159 -27.03 9.06 20.05
C GLU A 159 -27.46 10.49 20.40
N CYS A 160 -27.83 11.27 19.37
CA CYS A 160 -28.46 12.56 19.58
C CYS A 160 -29.96 12.40 19.86
N LEU A 161 -30.39 12.77 21.06
CA LEU A 161 -31.79 12.74 21.48
C LEU A 161 -32.37 14.15 21.54
N ILE A 162 -33.55 14.35 20.96
CA ILE A 162 -34.27 15.63 21.01
C ILE A 162 -35.15 15.63 22.27
N PRO A 163 -34.90 16.55 23.25
CA PRO A 163 -35.71 16.69 24.45
C PRO A 163 -37.14 17.10 24.13
N ASN A 164 -38.05 16.80 25.05
CA ASN A 164 -39.42 17.33 25.01
C ASN A 164 -39.79 17.94 26.36
N GLU A 165 -40.91 18.66 26.40
CA GLU A 165 -41.40 19.39 27.58
C GLU A 165 -41.58 18.51 28.83
N ASN A 166 -41.78 17.20 28.66
CA ASN A 166 -41.99 16.23 29.74
C ASN A 166 -40.74 15.34 30.01
N ASN A 167 -39.68 15.46 29.20
CA ASN A 167 -38.38 14.79 29.40
C ASN A 167 -37.22 15.68 28.88
N PRO A 168 -36.85 16.75 29.63
CA PRO A 168 -35.89 17.76 29.18
C PRO A 168 -34.43 17.30 29.23
N THR A 169 -34.13 16.23 29.97
CA THR A 169 -32.78 15.69 30.15
C THR A 169 -32.58 14.34 29.45
N CYS A 170 -33.55 13.89 28.67
CA CYS A 170 -33.57 12.60 27.98
C CYS A 170 -33.11 11.41 28.85
N THR A 171 -33.63 11.36 30.08
CA THR A 171 -33.37 10.24 30.99
C THR A 171 -34.28 9.04 30.67
N PRO A 172 -33.88 7.81 31.03
CA PRO A 172 -34.60 6.59 30.68
C PRO A 172 -35.99 6.56 31.34
N SER A 173 -37.05 6.84 30.57
CA SER A 173 -38.45 6.80 31.03
C SER A 173 -39.35 6.26 29.93
N LEU A 174 -40.08 5.17 30.22
CA LEU A 174 -41.03 4.55 29.29
C LEU A 174 -42.28 5.41 29.04
N GLN A 175 -42.54 6.40 29.90
CA GLN A 175 -43.75 7.22 29.83
C GLN A 175 -43.59 8.46 28.95
N PHE A 176 -42.35 8.97 28.80
CA PHE A 176 -42.04 10.18 28.03
C PHE A 176 -40.72 10.04 27.25
N PRO A 177 -40.68 9.25 26.15
CA PRO A 177 -39.45 8.98 25.41
C PRO A 177 -38.98 10.20 24.60
N CYS A 178 -37.66 10.43 24.55
CA CYS A 178 -37.06 11.39 23.62
C CYS A 178 -37.08 10.87 22.18
N ARG A 179 -37.08 11.78 21.20
CA ARG A 179 -37.00 11.43 19.78
C ARG A 179 -35.54 11.33 19.34
N LYS A 180 -35.18 10.31 18.56
CA LYS A 180 -33.84 10.21 17.97
C LYS A 180 -33.69 11.18 16.81
N SER A 181 -32.60 11.94 16.80
CA SER A 181 -32.22 12.84 15.70
C SER A 181 -31.39 12.08 14.65
N PRO A 182 -31.46 12.43 13.36
CA PRO A 182 -30.56 11.89 12.33
C PRO A 182 -29.12 12.43 12.44
N VAL A 183 -28.89 13.38 13.34
CA VAL A 183 -27.58 13.97 13.61
C VAL A 183 -26.64 12.97 14.28
N ILE A 184 -25.42 12.86 13.75
CA ILE A 184 -24.42 11.85 14.14
C ILE A 184 -23.13 12.47 14.71
N SER A 185 -23.12 13.78 14.95
CA SER A 185 -22.01 14.46 15.62
C SER A 185 -22.53 15.16 16.88
N ARG A 186 -21.68 15.27 17.90
CA ARG A 186 -22.02 15.95 19.15
C ARG A 186 -22.32 17.43 18.93
N THR A 187 -21.46 18.11 18.17
CA THR A 187 -21.58 19.55 17.89
C THR A 187 -22.89 19.87 17.17
N ASP A 188 -23.22 19.15 16.10
CA ASP A 188 -24.48 19.35 15.40
C ASP A 188 -25.68 18.99 16.29
N CYS A 189 -25.53 18.04 17.22
CA CYS A 189 -26.61 17.66 18.14
C CYS A 189 -26.92 18.80 19.10
N GLU A 190 -25.89 19.36 19.71
CA GLU A 190 -25.98 20.48 20.64
C GLU A 190 -26.51 21.74 19.92
N ASP A 191 -26.04 22.01 18.69
CA ASP A 191 -26.52 23.12 17.85
C ASP A 191 -27.99 22.97 17.44
N PHE A 192 -28.47 21.72 17.29
CA PHE A 192 -29.88 21.41 17.01
C PHE A 192 -30.75 21.41 18.28
N GLY A 193 -30.19 21.74 19.45
CA GLY A 193 -30.88 21.71 20.74
C GLY A 193 -31.16 20.29 21.26
N GLY A 194 -30.43 19.30 20.75
CA GLY A 194 -30.43 17.92 21.20
C GLY A 194 -29.49 17.68 22.39
N VAL A 195 -29.65 16.54 23.05
CA VAL A 195 -28.80 16.06 24.13
C VAL A 195 -28.04 14.84 23.62
N TRP A 196 -26.72 14.94 23.65
CA TRP A 196 -25.82 13.85 23.30
C TRP A 196 -25.70 12.88 24.48
N VAL A 197 -26.20 11.66 24.32
CA VAL A 197 -26.20 10.66 25.40
C VAL A 197 -25.60 9.35 24.94
N ASP A 198 -25.19 8.53 25.91
CA ASP A 198 -24.93 7.11 25.71
C ASP A 198 -26.19 6.47 25.12
N GLY A 199 -26.07 5.90 23.92
CA GLY A 199 -27.13 5.27 23.18
C GLY A 199 -27.76 4.17 24.03
N GLN A 200 -29.02 4.34 24.42
CA GLN A 200 -29.76 3.33 25.19
C GLN A 200 -30.16 2.09 24.39
N ILE A 201 -29.66 1.94 23.17
CA ILE A 201 -29.89 0.78 22.33
C ILE A 201 -28.59 0.52 21.61
N ASN A 202 -27.87 -0.51 22.08
CA ASN A 202 -26.96 -1.26 21.23
C ASN A 202 -27.61 -1.40 19.87
N ASP A 203 -27.01 -0.83 18.84
CA ASP A 203 -27.10 -1.52 17.58
C ASP A 203 -26.13 -2.70 17.67
N GLU A 204 -26.60 -3.75 18.35
CA GLU A 204 -25.99 -5.06 18.36
C GLU A 204 -25.51 -5.40 16.93
N TYR A 205 -26.20 -4.99 15.86
CA TYR A 205 -25.98 -5.38 14.47
C TYR A 205 -25.03 -4.52 13.62
N ASN A 206 -24.59 -3.34 14.07
CA ASN A 206 -23.81 -2.41 13.23
C ASN A 206 -22.58 -1.79 13.90
N CYS A 207 -22.25 -2.12 15.16
CA CYS A 207 -20.90 -1.85 15.66
C CYS A 207 -19.91 -2.79 14.95
N ILE A 208 -18.74 -2.28 14.59
CA ILE A 208 -17.60 -3.14 14.26
C ILE A 208 -17.08 -3.69 15.59
N TYR A 209 -17.72 -4.77 16.04
CA TYR A 209 -17.24 -5.54 17.18
C TYR A 209 -15.98 -6.27 16.76
N GLY A 210 -14.84 -5.69 17.11
CA GLY A 210 -13.54 -6.32 17.06
C GLY A 210 -12.67 -5.82 18.21
N THR A 211 -13.25 -5.67 19.40
CA THR A 211 -12.53 -5.25 20.61
C THR A 211 -11.71 -6.38 21.24
N ASP A 212 -11.24 -7.35 20.45
CA ASP A 212 -10.23 -8.27 20.94
C ASP A 212 -8.86 -7.73 20.53
N PRO A 213 -8.15 -7.01 21.43
CA PRO A 213 -6.79 -6.56 21.17
C PRO A 213 -5.85 -7.72 20.81
N ASN A 214 -6.21 -8.98 21.10
CA ASN A 214 -5.41 -10.16 20.78
C ASN A 214 -5.63 -10.72 19.36
N ASN A 215 -6.69 -10.31 18.64
CA ASN A 215 -7.03 -10.87 17.32
C ASN A 215 -6.73 -9.95 16.12
N GLY A 216 -5.97 -8.88 16.33
CA GLY A 216 -5.27 -8.15 15.28
C GLY A 216 -6.19 -7.65 14.16
N MET A 217 -6.81 -6.49 14.35
CA MET A 217 -7.51 -5.78 13.28
C MET A 217 -6.57 -4.93 12.41
N TRP A 218 -5.28 -4.92 12.75
CA TRP A 218 -4.28 -4.08 12.11
C TRP A 218 -3.82 -4.68 10.79
N PRO A 219 -3.46 -3.84 9.79
CA PRO A 219 -2.84 -4.30 8.58
C PRO A 219 -1.56 -5.06 8.93
N ARG A 220 -1.46 -6.30 8.45
CA ARG A 220 -0.29 -7.15 8.65
C ARG A 220 -0.02 -7.99 7.43
N ASP A 221 1.27 -8.28 7.23
CA ASP A 221 1.66 -9.30 6.30
C ASP A 221 1.39 -10.68 6.90
N GLY A 222 1.59 -10.94 8.19
CA GLY A 222 1.43 -12.27 8.81
C GLY A 222 2.56 -13.24 8.46
N VAL A 223 2.61 -14.41 9.10
CA VAL A 223 3.76 -15.34 9.02
C VAL A 223 3.51 -16.61 8.19
N THR A 224 2.30 -16.74 7.63
CA THR A 224 1.96 -17.85 6.73
C THR A 224 1.48 -17.36 5.37
N THR A 225 1.59 -18.24 4.37
CA THR A 225 1.04 -18.01 3.02
C THR A 225 -0.43 -18.45 2.91
N ASN A 226 -1.05 -18.87 4.00
CA ASN A 226 -2.47 -19.22 4.03
C ASN A 226 -3.32 -17.95 3.86
N ARG A 227 -4.41 -18.07 3.09
CA ARG A 227 -5.45 -17.04 3.03
C ARG A 227 -6.26 -17.09 4.32
N GLN A 228 -6.74 -15.95 4.83
CA GLN A 228 -7.74 -15.92 5.91
C GLN A 228 -8.95 -16.81 5.60
N GLU A 229 -9.63 -17.38 6.60
CA GLU A 229 -10.89 -18.10 6.37
C GLU A 229 -12.05 -17.12 6.11
N TYR A 230 -13.22 -17.63 5.75
CA TYR A 230 -14.46 -16.86 5.68
C TYR A 230 -15.63 -17.84 5.58
N ASP A 231 -16.23 -18.15 6.72
CA ASP A 231 -17.46 -18.92 6.77
C ASP A 231 -18.63 -18.03 6.37
N GLN A 232 -19.37 -18.39 5.33
CA GLN A 232 -20.52 -17.60 4.90
C GLN A 232 -21.63 -17.63 5.96
N PHE A 233 -22.31 -16.51 6.19
CA PHE A 233 -23.41 -16.44 7.16
C PHE A 233 -24.53 -17.45 6.83
N ALA A 234 -25.01 -18.20 7.82
CA ALA A 234 -26.01 -19.26 7.56
C ALA A 234 -27.42 -18.72 7.27
N ASN A 235 -27.75 -17.55 7.83
CA ASN A 235 -29.06 -16.90 7.68
C ASN A 235 -28.85 -15.38 7.58
N THR A 236 -29.67 -14.72 6.77
CA THR A 236 -29.61 -13.26 6.58
C THR A 236 -29.92 -12.46 7.85
N ALA A 237 -30.68 -13.04 8.79
CA ALA A 237 -30.94 -12.48 10.11
C ALA A 237 -30.00 -13.08 11.18
N GLU A 238 -28.70 -13.10 10.90
CA GLU A 238 -27.65 -13.52 11.84
C GLU A 238 -27.66 -12.59 13.07
N THR A 239 -27.62 -13.15 14.29
CA THR A 239 -27.41 -12.36 15.52
C THR A 239 -25.96 -11.94 15.65
N VAL A 240 -25.66 -10.99 16.52
CA VAL A 240 -24.27 -10.50 16.56
C VAL A 240 -23.34 -11.38 17.33
N GLY A 241 -23.84 -12.12 18.33
CA GLY A 241 -23.10 -13.25 18.86
C GLY A 241 -22.70 -14.25 17.76
N GLN A 242 -23.59 -14.52 16.79
CA GLN A 242 -23.26 -15.41 15.67
C GLN A 242 -22.24 -14.78 14.71
N ARG A 243 -22.40 -13.50 14.36
CA ARG A 243 -21.45 -12.75 13.52
C ARG A 243 -20.07 -12.70 14.16
N GLN A 244 -20.00 -12.40 15.46
CA GLN A 244 -18.76 -12.38 16.25
C GLN A 244 -18.10 -13.76 16.29
N ASN A 245 -18.89 -14.83 16.47
CA ASN A 245 -18.35 -16.18 16.45
C ASN A 245 -17.74 -16.55 15.09
N ARG A 246 -18.33 -16.09 13.97
CA ARG A 246 -17.69 -16.25 12.65
C ARG A 246 -16.41 -15.44 12.55
N PHE A 247 -16.41 -14.17 12.95
CA PHE A 247 -15.19 -13.36 12.98
C PHE A 247 -14.06 -14.04 13.76
N ASN A 248 -14.31 -14.45 15.02
CA ASN A 248 -13.36 -15.16 15.86
C ASN A 248 -12.95 -16.52 15.23
N GLY A 249 -13.88 -17.16 14.52
CA GLY A 249 -13.68 -18.40 13.80
C GLY A 249 -12.88 -18.24 12.49
N ASP A 250 -12.87 -17.06 11.88
CA ASP A 250 -12.30 -16.84 10.55
C ASP A 250 -10.93 -16.14 10.59
N VAL A 251 -10.79 -15.12 11.42
CA VAL A 251 -9.60 -14.27 11.49
C VAL A 251 -8.50 -14.99 12.27
N ARG A 252 -7.29 -15.00 11.69
CA ARG A 252 -6.11 -15.55 12.33
C ARG A 252 -4.97 -14.53 12.33
N ALA A 253 -4.23 -14.48 13.43
CA ALA A 253 -3.09 -13.58 13.60
C ALA A 253 -1.92 -13.97 12.69
N ASP A 254 -1.68 -15.26 12.48
CA ASP A 254 -0.58 -15.79 11.66
C ASP A 254 -0.78 -15.62 10.14
N ARG A 255 -1.90 -15.03 9.71
CA ARG A 255 -2.26 -14.82 8.31
C ARG A 255 -2.33 -13.34 8.02
N GLY A 256 -1.98 -12.97 6.79
CA GLY A 256 -2.03 -11.58 6.39
C GLY A 256 -3.47 -11.02 6.40
N LEU A 257 -3.56 -9.73 6.70
CA LEU A 257 -4.78 -8.97 6.72
C LEU A 257 -4.46 -7.56 6.20
N HIS A 258 -4.91 -7.19 5.01
CA HIS A 258 -4.86 -5.78 4.58
C HIS A 258 -6.20 -5.13 4.90
N GLU A 259 -7.27 -5.65 4.30
CA GLU A 259 -8.64 -5.22 4.59
C GLU A 259 -9.25 -6.07 5.70
N THR A 260 -10.15 -5.50 6.50
CA THR A 260 -10.76 -6.19 7.65
C THR A 260 -11.79 -7.22 7.22
N TRP A 261 -12.10 -8.17 8.12
CA TRP A 261 -13.12 -9.18 7.87
C TRP A 261 -14.51 -8.55 7.71
N GLU A 262 -14.82 -7.53 8.51
CA GLU A 262 -16.10 -6.84 8.51
C GLU A 262 -16.36 -6.14 7.17
N TRP A 263 -15.31 -5.51 6.62
CA TRP A 263 -15.35 -4.90 5.30
C TRP A 263 -15.75 -5.91 4.22
N TYR A 264 -15.15 -7.10 4.23
CA TYR A 264 -15.51 -8.17 3.30
C TYR A 264 -16.89 -8.75 3.58
N ASP A 265 -17.26 -8.95 4.84
CA ASP A 265 -18.58 -9.46 5.22
C ASP A 265 -19.70 -8.53 4.73
N GLU A 266 -19.51 -7.22 4.87
CA GLU A 266 -20.41 -6.22 4.31
C GLU A 266 -20.44 -6.26 2.78
N CYS A 267 -19.29 -6.39 2.10
CA CYS A 267 -19.23 -6.57 0.65
C CYS A 267 -19.98 -7.84 0.18
N TYR A 268 -19.86 -8.94 0.92
CA TYR A 268 -20.52 -10.21 0.63
C TYR A 268 -22.04 -10.16 0.87
N ARG A 269 -22.50 -9.35 1.83
CA ARG A 269 -23.92 -9.10 2.12
C ARG A 269 -24.54 -8.05 1.20
N ARG A 270 -23.77 -7.05 0.76
CA ARG A 270 -24.28 -5.97 -0.10
C ARG A 270 -24.61 -6.51 -1.48
N GLU A 271 -25.83 -6.25 -1.96
CA GLU A 271 -26.20 -6.55 -3.33
C GLU A 271 -25.36 -5.70 -4.29
N ARG A 272 -24.82 -6.32 -5.35
CA ARG A 272 -24.00 -5.60 -6.35
C ARG A 272 -24.79 -4.49 -7.02
N ASN A 273 -24.10 -3.51 -7.56
CA ASN A 273 -24.71 -2.53 -8.44
C ASN A 273 -25.16 -3.18 -9.76
N ARG A 274 -26.47 -3.37 -9.91
CA ARG A 274 -27.09 -3.95 -11.11
C ARG A 274 -27.08 -3.01 -12.32
N GLY A 275 -26.60 -1.77 -12.17
CA GLY A 275 -26.35 -0.82 -13.26
C GLY A 275 -25.07 -1.10 -14.05
N LEU A 276 -24.17 -1.94 -13.51
CA LEU A 276 -22.86 -2.21 -14.12
C LEU A 276 -22.96 -3.14 -15.33
N PHE A 277 -22.13 -2.86 -16.34
CA PHE A 277 -21.97 -3.70 -17.52
C PHE A 277 -21.25 -5.02 -17.17
N THR A 278 -21.84 -6.16 -17.55
CA THR A 278 -21.29 -7.51 -17.32
C THR A 278 -21.09 -8.27 -18.62
N ALA A 279 -21.28 -7.62 -19.78
CA ALA A 279 -21.28 -8.26 -21.09
C ALA A 279 -22.28 -9.44 -21.12
N ASP A 280 -21.79 -10.65 -21.35
CA ASP A 280 -22.55 -11.90 -21.34
C ASP A 280 -22.22 -12.81 -20.14
N GLN A 281 -21.54 -12.28 -19.14
CA GLN A 281 -21.22 -13.03 -17.92
C GLN A 281 -22.47 -13.22 -17.05
N ASN A 282 -22.75 -14.48 -16.70
CA ASN A 282 -23.77 -14.85 -15.73
C ASN A 282 -23.15 -14.86 -14.34
N LEU A 283 -23.43 -13.82 -13.57
CA LEU A 283 -22.92 -13.67 -12.22
C LEU A 283 -23.70 -14.57 -11.25
N ARG A 284 -22.99 -15.26 -10.36
CA ARG A 284 -23.63 -16.11 -9.34
C ARG A 284 -24.31 -15.27 -8.26
N ASN A 285 -25.14 -15.97 -7.48
CA ASN A 285 -25.71 -15.46 -6.25
C ASN A 285 -24.90 -15.96 -5.05
N ASN A 286 -24.88 -15.17 -3.98
CA ASN A 286 -24.47 -15.62 -2.66
C ASN A 286 -25.49 -16.61 -2.08
N ASN A 287 -25.19 -17.15 -0.91
CA ASN A 287 -26.07 -18.06 -0.17
C ASN A 287 -27.39 -17.43 0.31
N ALA A 288 -27.53 -16.09 0.23
CA ALA A 288 -28.78 -15.38 0.50
C ALA A 288 -29.65 -15.18 -0.76
N GLY A 289 -29.25 -15.74 -1.90
CA GLY A 289 -30.09 -15.83 -3.10
C GLY A 289 -30.05 -14.62 -4.04
N TYR A 290 -29.06 -13.73 -3.89
CA TYR A 290 -28.83 -12.60 -4.80
C TYR A 290 -27.34 -12.42 -5.12
N SER A 291 -27.04 -11.74 -6.21
CA SER A 291 -25.66 -11.46 -6.60
C SER A 291 -25.13 -10.30 -5.76
N SER A 292 -24.20 -10.57 -4.86
CA SER A 292 -23.56 -9.56 -4.00
C SER A 292 -22.35 -8.88 -4.64
N ALA A 293 -21.81 -7.86 -3.98
CA ALA A 293 -20.70 -7.04 -4.47
C ALA A 293 -19.37 -7.82 -4.61
N VAL A 294 -19.30 -9.09 -4.18
CA VAL A 294 -18.16 -9.96 -4.50
C VAL A 294 -18.22 -10.55 -5.92
N PHE A 295 -19.37 -10.46 -6.58
CA PHE A 295 -19.57 -10.94 -7.94
C PHE A 295 -19.49 -9.78 -8.94
N THR A 296 -18.42 -9.78 -9.72
CA THR A 296 -18.20 -8.83 -10.81
C THR A 296 -18.01 -9.56 -12.13
N ARG A 297 -17.94 -8.81 -13.24
CA ARG A 297 -17.58 -9.37 -14.55
C ARG A 297 -16.24 -10.10 -14.52
N GLN A 298 -15.26 -9.59 -13.76
CA GLN A 298 -13.94 -10.19 -13.63
C GLN A 298 -13.89 -11.33 -12.60
N ASN A 299 -14.80 -11.34 -11.62
CA ASN A 299 -14.93 -12.37 -10.60
C ASN A 299 -16.36 -12.97 -10.54
N PRO A 300 -16.84 -13.64 -11.61
CA PRO A 300 -18.24 -14.09 -11.68
C PRO A 300 -18.57 -15.26 -10.74
N ASN A 301 -17.55 -15.94 -10.18
CA ASN A 301 -17.69 -17.16 -9.39
C ASN A 301 -17.24 -17.02 -7.92
N ASP A 302 -16.93 -15.81 -7.44
CA ASP A 302 -16.41 -15.55 -6.08
C ASP A 302 -15.13 -16.34 -5.74
N ASN A 303 -14.10 -16.20 -6.60
CA ASN A 303 -12.77 -16.73 -6.30
C ASN A 303 -12.06 -15.84 -5.25
N ARG A 304 -12.51 -15.89 -4.00
CA ARG A 304 -12.09 -14.98 -2.91
C ARG A 304 -10.56 -14.90 -2.73
N ARG A 305 -10.07 -13.67 -2.53
CA ARG A 305 -8.67 -13.33 -2.29
C ARG A 305 -8.56 -12.47 -1.04
N GLY A 306 -8.02 -13.03 0.04
CA GLY A 306 -8.10 -12.41 1.37
C GLY A 306 -9.51 -11.92 1.70
N TYR A 307 -9.60 -10.65 2.11
CA TYR A 307 -10.83 -9.91 2.39
C TYR A 307 -11.02 -8.71 1.46
N GLU A 308 -10.50 -8.81 0.24
CA GLU A 308 -10.73 -7.80 -0.81
C GLU A 308 -12.20 -7.80 -1.25
N CYS A 309 -12.77 -6.61 -1.48
CA CYS A 309 -14.07 -6.44 -2.14
C CYS A 309 -13.91 -6.25 -3.67
N PRO A 310 -14.25 -7.26 -4.52
CA PRO A 310 -14.09 -7.20 -5.97
C PRO A 310 -14.77 -6.01 -6.67
N GLU A 311 -15.95 -5.60 -6.24
CA GLU A 311 -16.64 -4.45 -6.85
C GLU A 311 -15.92 -3.12 -6.56
N GLU A 312 -15.34 -2.96 -5.36
CA GLU A 312 -14.52 -1.78 -5.03
C GLU A 312 -13.21 -1.78 -5.81
N ARG A 313 -12.58 -2.95 -5.96
CA ARG A 313 -11.39 -3.11 -6.77
C ARG A 313 -11.65 -2.72 -8.22
N ASP A 314 -12.68 -3.32 -8.85
CA ASP A 314 -12.94 -3.22 -10.29
C ASP A 314 -13.48 -1.86 -10.75
N TYR A 315 -14.15 -1.11 -9.85
CA TYR A 315 -14.85 0.13 -10.22
C TYR A 315 -14.44 1.30 -9.34
N TRP A 316 -13.89 2.34 -9.97
CA TRP A 316 -13.51 3.59 -9.31
C TRP A 316 -13.92 4.81 -10.15
N PRO A 317 -14.36 5.93 -9.53
CA PRO A 317 -14.60 6.12 -8.09
C PRO A 317 -15.71 5.22 -7.54
N TYR A 318 -15.49 4.65 -6.36
CA TYR A 318 -16.47 3.73 -5.76
C TYR A 318 -17.64 4.50 -5.14
N TRP A 319 -18.87 4.00 -5.29
CA TRP A 319 -20.09 4.70 -4.82
C TRP A 319 -20.48 4.34 -3.38
N HIS A 320 -19.87 3.31 -2.79
CA HIS A 320 -19.96 3.00 -1.37
C HIS A 320 -18.66 3.43 -0.67
N PRO A 321 -18.67 3.49 0.69
CA PRO A 321 -17.46 3.77 1.43
C PRO A 321 -16.38 2.77 1.06
N SER A 322 -15.13 3.20 1.00
CA SER A 322 -13.93 2.40 0.80
C SER A 322 -12.92 2.73 1.90
N PRO A 323 -12.11 1.76 2.38
CA PRO A 323 -11.01 2.06 3.30
C PRO A 323 -9.81 2.70 2.60
N TRP A 324 -9.83 2.81 1.26
CA TRP A 324 -8.72 3.31 0.46
C TRP A 324 -8.83 4.81 0.20
N VAL A 325 -7.83 5.56 0.64
CA VAL A 325 -7.68 6.99 0.36
C VAL A 325 -6.98 7.18 -0.98
N ASP A 326 -7.54 8.04 -1.84
CA ASP A 326 -7.04 8.28 -3.19
C ASP A 326 -5.85 9.27 -3.18
N ILE A 327 -4.72 8.90 -3.79
CA ILE A 327 -3.53 9.78 -3.92
C ILE A 327 -3.59 10.51 -5.26
N VAL A 328 -3.61 9.74 -6.35
CA VAL A 328 -3.55 10.25 -7.71
C VAL A 328 -4.27 9.30 -8.67
N ILE A 329 -4.94 9.88 -9.67
CA ILE A 329 -5.40 9.22 -10.89
C ILE A 329 -4.55 9.72 -12.06
N MET A 330 -3.80 8.79 -12.64
CA MET A 330 -3.03 8.95 -13.87
C MET A 330 -3.86 8.38 -15.01
N THR A 331 -4.44 9.24 -15.86
CA THR A 331 -5.45 8.85 -16.86
C THR A 331 -5.15 9.40 -18.26
N ASP A 332 -5.60 8.69 -19.29
CA ASP A 332 -5.66 9.21 -20.66
C ASP A 332 -6.88 10.11 -20.91
N ARG A 333 -7.83 10.17 -19.96
CA ARG A 333 -9.09 10.94 -20.04
C ARG A 333 -9.07 12.11 -19.08
N LEU A 334 -8.18 13.06 -19.34
CA LEU A 334 -8.06 14.30 -18.55
C LEU A 334 -9.37 15.11 -18.52
N ASP A 335 -10.22 14.98 -19.55
CA ASP A 335 -11.55 15.58 -19.58
C ASP A 335 -12.48 15.06 -18.47
N LEU A 336 -12.18 13.90 -17.89
CA LEU A 336 -12.91 13.31 -16.76
C LEU A 336 -12.30 13.66 -15.40
N CYS A 337 -11.21 14.41 -15.33
CA CYS A 337 -10.63 14.84 -14.05
C CYS A 337 -11.64 15.52 -13.11
N PRO A 338 -12.52 16.44 -13.56
CA PRO A 338 -13.55 17.01 -12.69
C PRO A 338 -14.46 15.95 -12.07
N PHE A 339 -14.83 14.91 -12.82
CA PHE A 339 -15.63 13.80 -12.31
C PHE A 339 -14.84 12.99 -11.27
N PHE A 340 -13.61 12.58 -11.59
CA PHE A 340 -12.78 11.79 -10.67
C PHE A 340 -12.53 12.49 -9.34
N GLN A 341 -12.20 13.79 -9.39
CA GLN A 341 -11.90 14.59 -8.20
C GLN A 341 -13.14 14.84 -7.34
N THR A 342 -14.30 15.09 -7.94
CA THR A 342 -15.55 15.36 -7.21
C THR A 342 -16.23 14.10 -6.67
N GLU A 343 -16.04 12.96 -7.32
CA GLU A 343 -16.62 11.68 -6.90
C GLU A 343 -15.69 10.86 -5.99
N SER A 344 -14.43 11.23 -5.81
CA SER A 344 -13.55 10.58 -4.83
C SER A 344 -14.12 10.70 -3.41
N GLN A 345 -13.97 9.64 -2.60
CA GLN A 345 -14.37 9.68 -1.19
C GLN A 345 -13.49 10.64 -0.36
N ASN A 346 -12.35 11.07 -0.88
CA ASN A 346 -11.53 12.10 -0.24
C ASN A 346 -12.37 13.32 0.14
N VAL A 347 -13.25 13.76 -0.77
CA VAL A 347 -14.06 14.99 -0.64
C VAL A 347 -15.57 14.76 -0.63
N LYS A 348 -16.04 13.56 -1.00
CA LYS A 348 -17.47 13.25 -1.09
C LYS A 348 -17.86 12.06 -0.22
N GLY A 349 -18.80 12.29 0.70
CA GLY A 349 -19.33 11.24 1.56
C GLY A 349 -20.05 10.14 0.77
N LYS A 350 -20.02 8.91 1.29
CA LYS A 350 -20.55 7.72 0.62
C LYS A 350 -21.66 7.07 1.43
N GLY A 351 -22.77 6.78 0.76
CA GLY A 351 -23.94 6.24 1.42
C GLY A 351 -23.91 4.71 1.54
N LEU A 352 -24.52 4.19 2.59
CA LEU A 352 -24.73 2.77 2.81
C LEU A 352 -26.01 2.52 3.62
N CYS A 353 -26.55 1.30 3.52
CA CYS A 353 -27.72 0.92 4.30
C CYS A 353 -27.32 0.18 5.57
N ARG A 354 -27.96 0.52 6.69
CA ARG A 354 -27.75 -0.08 8.00
C ARG A 354 -29.00 -0.84 8.45
N ASN A 355 -28.76 -1.91 9.20
CA ASN A 355 -29.82 -2.73 9.78
C ASN A 355 -30.69 -1.93 10.75
N THR A 356 -31.95 -2.33 10.87
CA THR A 356 -32.87 -1.87 11.91
C THR A 356 -33.61 -3.07 12.49
N ALA A 357 -34.31 -2.91 13.62
CA ALA A 357 -35.16 -3.98 14.15
C ALA A 357 -36.20 -4.49 13.14
N ALA A 358 -36.69 -3.60 12.26
CA ALA A 358 -37.64 -3.95 11.21
C ALA A 358 -36.97 -4.56 9.97
N CYS A 359 -35.64 -4.43 9.83
CA CYS A 359 -34.87 -4.91 8.71
C CYS A 359 -33.46 -5.37 9.13
N PRO A 360 -33.34 -6.60 9.67
CA PRO A 360 -32.07 -7.13 10.17
C PRO A 360 -31.06 -7.50 9.07
N ASN A 361 -31.43 -7.37 7.78
CA ASN A 361 -30.55 -7.63 6.63
C ASN A 361 -30.55 -6.46 5.63
N CYS A 362 -30.71 -5.25 6.12
CA CYS A 362 -30.74 -4.05 5.29
C CYS A 362 -29.37 -3.65 4.72
N VAL A 363 -28.25 -4.13 5.30
CA VAL A 363 -26.90 -3.99 4.72
C VAL A 363 -26.82 -4.49 3.26
N ARG A 364 -27.76 -5.36 2.85
CA ARG A 364 -27.95 -5.77 1.45
C ARG A 364 -28.20 -4.61 0.50
N TYR A 365 -28.97 -3.59 0.90
CA TYR A 365 -29.45 -2.58 -0.03
C TYR A 365 -28.38 -1.52 -0.31
N ASN A 366 -28.11 -1.32 -1.60
CA ASN A 366 -27.04 -0.47 -2.08
C ASN A 366 -27.51 0.93 -2.56
N THR A 367 -28.81 1.23 -2.45
CA THR A 367 -29.35 2.56 -2.75
C THR A 367 -30.22 3.09 -1.61
N PHE A 368 -30.27 4.42 -1.48
CA PHE A 368 -31.15 5.11 -0.54
C PHE A 368 -32.60 4.65 -0.68
N ALA A 369 -33.14 4.66 -1.91
CA ALA A 369 -34.53 4.32 -2.18
C ALA A 369 -34.87 2.89 -1.75
N THR A 370 -34.03 1.91 -2.08
CA THR A 370 -34.27 0.51 -1.67
C THR A 370 -34.07 0.30 -0.18
N CYS A 371 -33.13 1.02 0.44
CA CYS A 371 -32.89 0.96 1.88
C CYS A 371 -34.11 1.45 2.66
N THR A 372 -34.60 2.66 2.36
CA THR A 372 -35.73 3.27 3.07
C THR A 372 -37.05 2.52 2.81
N ALA A 373 -37.26 2.02 1.59
CA ALA A 373 -38.44 1.25 1.24
C ALA A 373 -38.56 -0.07 2.03
N ASN A 374 -37.43 -0.59 2.53
CA ASN A 374 -37.38 -1.80 3.33
C ASN A 374 -37.14 -1.51 4.81
N SER A 375 -37.44 -0.30 5.29
CA SER A 375 -37.26 0.11 6.69
C SER A 375 -35.82 0.07 7.19
N GLY A 376 -34.84 0.10 6.28
CA GLY A 376 -33.42 0.27 6.60
C GLY A 376 -33.08 1.72 6.92
N ARG A 377 -31.97 1.93 7.63
CA ARG A 377 -31.43 3.27 7.90
C ARG A 377 -30.35 3.57 6.88
N TRP A 378 -30.57 4.57 6.02
CA TRP A 378 -29.50 5.06 5.15
C TRP A 378 -28.58 5.97 5.94
N VAL A 379 -27.28 5.67 5.89
CA VAL A 379 -26.23 6.42 6.59
C VAL A 379 -25.20 6.90 5.57
N MET A 380 -24.71 8.12 5.76
CA MET A 380 -23.60 8.66 4.98
C MET A 380 -22.32 8.50 5.78
N ALA A 381 -21.37 7.71 5.26
CA ALA A 381 -19.99 7.79 5.72
C ALA A 381 -19.42 9.15 5.28
N ALA A 382 -18.72 9.82 6.19
CA ALA A 382 -18.07 11.09 5.89
C ALA A 382 -17.03 10.91 4.77
N PRO A 383 -16.72 11.99 4.02
CA PRO A 383 -15.50 12.04 3.24
C PRO A 383 -14.28 11.73 4.12
N HIS A 384 -13.17 11.29 3.51
CA HIS A 384 -11.91 11.13 4.26
C HIS A 384 -11.36 12.46 4.79
N GLY A 385 -11.86 13.61 4.30
CA GLY A 385 -11.45 14.93 4.77
C GLY A 385 -9.99 15.23 4.40
N VAL A 386 -9.57 14.77 3.23
CA VAL A 386 -8.28 15.06 2.61
C VAL A 386 -8.53 15.67 1.22
N PRO A 387 -7.54 16.36 0.62
CA PRO A 387 -7.69 16.91 -0.73
C PRO A 387 -8.16 15.85 -1.74
N ALA A 388 -8.91 16.27 -2.75
CA ALA A 388 -9.24 15.42 -3.88
C ALA A 388 -7.95 14.86 -4.52
N PRO A 389 -7.98 13.65 -5.09
CA PRO A 389 -6.79 13.07 -5.70
C PRO A 389 -6.24 13.98 -6.80
N GLU A 390 -4.92 13.99 -6.94
CA GLU A 390 -4.31 14.60 -8.11
C GLU A 390 -4.82 13.89 -9.37
N CYS A 391 -5.09 14.66 -10.44
CA CYS A 391 -5.51 14.09 -11.71
C CYS A 391 -4.60 14.58 -12.83
N ILE A 392 -3.77 13.65 -13.33
CA ILE A 392 -2.69 13.95 -14.27
C ILE A 392 -2.69 12.96 -15.44
N GLN A 393 -1.93 13.32 -16.47
CA GLN A 393 -1.76 12.49 -17.65
C GLN A 393 -1.08 11.18 -17.27
N ALA A 394 -1.63 10.06 -17.74
CA ALA A 394 -0.99 8.77 -17.54
C ALA A 394 0.40 8.73 -18.20
N PRO A 395 1.43 8.24 -17.49
CA PRO A 395 2.76 8.14 -18.06
C PRO A 395 2.81 7.09 -19.17
N TRP A 396 3.48 7.44 -20.27
CA TRP A 396 3.64 6.53 -21.40
C TRP A 396 4.51 5.33 -21.02
N SER A 397 4.08 4.11 -21.34
CA SER A 397 4.90 2.90 -21.26
C SER A 397 4.62 1.93 -22.40
N ARG A 398 5.68 1.24 -22.83
CA ARG A 398 5.60 0.27 -23.93
C ARG A 398 5.04 -1.07 -23.47
N VAL A 399 4.13 -1.64 -24.28
CA VAL A 399 3.56 -2.98 -24.09
C VAL A 399 4.64 -4.06 -24.05
N ASN A 400 4.63 -4.95 -23.06
CA ASN A 400 5.51 -6.12 -22.89
C ASN A 400 7.02 -5.80 -22.80
N HIS A 401 7.41 -4.61 -22.35
CA HIS A 401 8.83 -4.21 -22.23
C HIS A 401 9.18 -3.74 -20.82
N LEU A 402 8.75 -4.47 -19.78
CA LEU A 402 9.07 -4.18 -18.37
C LEU A 402 8.82 -2.71 -17.99
N GLY A 403 7.68 -2.16 -18.43
CA GLY A 403 7.32 -0.78 -18.12
C GLY A 403 8.31 0.27 -18.62
N ASN A 404 9.09 -0.03 -19.68
CA ASN A 404 9.97 0.93 -20.34
C ASN A 404 9.16 2.19 -20.70
N GLY A 405 9.40 3.25 -19.92
CA GLY A 405 8.77 4.54 -20.08
C GLY A 405 9.47 5.35 -21.16
N ARG A 406 9.19 6.65 -21.20
CA ARG A 406 9.89 7.53 -22.14
C ARG A 406 11.37 7.64 -21.76
N PHE A 407 12.23 7.71 -22.80
CA PHE A 407 13.67 7.87 -22.66
C PHE A 407 14.39 6.74 -21.90
N GLY A 408 13.78 5.55 -21.81
CA GLY A 408 14.39 4.41 -21.12
C GLY A 408 14.30 4.46 -19.60
N GLN A 409 13.52 5.40 -19.05
CA GLN A 409 13.34 5.51 -17.59
C GLN A 409 12.13 4.70 -17.12
N PRO A 410 12.16 4.16 -15.89
CA PRO A 410 10.99 3.59 -15.24
C PRO A 410 9.88 4.62 -15.07
N ASN A 411 8.62 4.17 -15.05
CA ASN A 411 7.51 5.02 -14.66
C ASN A 411 7.53 5.25 -13.15
N THR A 412 7.48 6.51 -12.74
CA THR A 412 7.50 6.92 -11.34
C THR A 412 6.45 7.98 -11.04
N TYR A 413 6.12 8.09 -9.76
CA TYR A 413 5.30 9.17 -9.21
C TYR A 413 5.84 9.54 -7.83
N ASN A 414 6.07 10.83 -7.58
CA ASN A 414 6.54 11.33 -6.29
C ASN A 414 5.35 11.58 -5.36
N TRP A 415 5.09 10.63 -4.46
CA TRP A 415 4.03 10.73 -3.48
C TRP A 415 4.50 11.55 -2.27
N THR A 416 3.81 12.67 -2.01
CA THR A 416 3.91 13.38 -0.73
C THR A 416 3.16 12.60 0.35
N LEU A 417 3.90 12.04 1.30
CA LEU A 417 3.34 11.25 2.39
C LEU A 417 2.45 12.11 3.30
N PRO A 418 1.30 11.59 3.75
CA PRO A 418 0.38 12.34 4.58
C PRO A 418 0.93 12.62 5.98
N TYR A 419 0.39 13.64 6.63
CA TYR A 419 0.42 13.77 8.09
C TYR A 419 -0.86 13.15 8.65
N LEU A 420 -0.73 12.17 9.55
CA LEU A 420 -1.86 11.42 10.08
C LEU A 420 -1.94 11.61 11.60
N THR A 421 -3.13 11.98 12.05
CA THR A 421 -3.49 12.19 13.46
C THR A 421 -4.72 11.34 13.79
N LEU A 422 -4.94 11.07 15.08
CA LEU A 422 -6.09 10.28 15.53
C LEU A 422 -7.44 10.99 15.28
N ASP A 423 -7.46 12.30 15.51
CA ASP A 423 -8.64 13.17 15.46
C ASP A 423 -8.76 13.97 14.14
N GLY A 424 -7.86 13.74 13.19
CA GLY A 424 -7.76 14.55 11.98
C GLY A 424 -7.28 16.00 12.21
N SER A 425 -6.78 16.34 13.40
CA SER A 425 -6.18 17.65 13.69
C SER A 425 -4.87 17.85 12.91
N LEU A 426 -4.50 19.12 12.71
CA LEU A 426 -3.24 19.53 12.07
C LEU A 426 -2.20 20.04 13.10
N ASP A 427 -2.34 19.69 14.38
CA ASP A 427 -1.33 20.02 15.40
C ASP A 427 -0.06 19.18 15.15
N ALA A 428 1.11 19.82 15.12
CA ALA A 428 2.41 19.17 14.95
C ALA A 428 2.74 18.09 15.97
N ASN A 429 2.12 18.14 17.15
CA ASN A 429 2.32 17.16 18.21
C ASN A 429 1.25 16.04 18.24
N ALA A 430 0.24 16.09 17.37
CA ALA A 430 -0.87 15.13 17.35
C ALA A 430 -0.61 13.90 16.45
N GLY A 431 0.53 13.86 15.78
CA GLY A 431 0.92 12.77 14.89
C GLY A 431 1.18 11.47 15.65
N VAL A 432 0.59 10.38 15.18
CA VAL A 432 0.75 9.03 15.77
C VAL A 432 1.26 8.04 14.73
N ASP A 433 1.91 6.98 15.17
CA ASP A 433 2.42 5.95 14.25
C ASP A 433 1.24 5.24 13.56
N HIS A 434 1.39 4.92 12.28
CA HIS A 434 0.38 4.19 11.52
C HIS A 434 1.00 3.03 10.74
N ARG A 435 0.29 1.89 10.70
CA ARG A 435 0.55 0.82 9.72
C ARG A 435 -0.23 1.10 8.46
N CYS A 436 0.47 1.04 7.34
CA CYS A 436 -0.07 1.42 6.05
C CYS A 436 0.22 0.39 4.97
N VAL A 437 -0.67 0.35 3.98
CA VAL A 437 -0.51 -0.43 2.74
C VAL A 437 -0.75 0.50 1.57
N LEU A 438 0.14 0.45 0.57
CA LEU A 438 -0.02 1.16 -0.70
C LEU A 438 -0.59 0.19 -1.75
N ARG A 439 -1.52 0.66 -2.56
CA ARG A 439 -2.14 -0.08 -3.66
C ARG A 439 -2.00 0.72 -4.95
N LEU A 440 -1.54 0.05 -6.00
CA LEU A 440 -1.63 0.53 -7.38
C LEU A 440 -2.69 -0.29 -8.11
N ARG A 441 -3.74 0.36 -8.62
CA ARG A 441 -4.69 -0.23 -9.56
C ARG A 441 -4.35 0.21 -10.97
N TYR A 442 -4.40 -0.73 -11.89
CA TYR A 442 -4.20 -0.51 -13.30
C TYR A 442 -5.42 -1.00 -14.06
N ASN A 443 -6.29 -0.06 -14.41
CA ASN A 443 -7.51 -0.31 -15.16
C ASN A 443 -7.23 -0.07 -16.64
N ILE A 444 -7.43 -1.09 -17.46
CA ILE A 444 -7.34 -0.99 -18.91
C ILE A 444 -8.72 -1.13 -19.55
N SER A 445 -8.89 -0.47 -20.69
CA SER A 445 -9.98 -0.72 -21.62
C SER A 445 -9.46 -0.74 -23.04
N THR A 446 -10.22 -1.39 -23.93
CA THR A 446 -9.91 -1.50 -25.35
C THR A 446 -11.00 -0.83 -26.16
N ASP A 447 -10.70 -0.46 -27.41
CA ASP A 447 -11.69 0.16 -28.32
C ASP A 447 -12.71 -0.84 -28.88
N ASP A 448 -12.72 -2.09 -28.40
CA ASP A 448 -13.73 -3.08 -28.79
C ASP A 448 -15.14 -2.66 -28.35
N TYR A 449 -15.26 -1.79 -27.36
CA TYR A 449 -16.49 -1.07 -27.00
C TYR A 449 -16.17 0.22 -26.25
N ASP A 450 -17.08 1.20 -26.31
CA ASP A 450 -16.94 2.43 -25.51
C ASP A 450 -17.30 2.17 -24.05
N ALA A 451 -16.28 1.98 -23.20
CA ALA A 451 -16.42 1.66 -21.79
C ALA A 451 -17.21 2.70 -20.98
N TRP A 452 -17.32 3.94 -21.47
CA TRP A 452 -18.05 5.02 -20.80
C TRP A 452 -19.51 5.14 -21.23
N LYS A 453 -19.92 4.44 -22.31
CA LYS A 453 -21.31 4.44 -22.79
C LYS A 453 -22.07 3.17 -22.47
N VAL A 454 -21.37 2.10 -22.05
CA VAL A 454 -22.00 0.82 -21.69
C VAL A 454 -22.41 0.79 -20.21
N ASN A 455 -23.55 0.14 -19.97
CA ASN A 455 -24.07 -0.15 -18.63
C ASN A 455 -24.88 -1.47 -18.71
N SER A 456 -25.62 -1.82 -17.68
CA SER A 456 -26.37 -3.08 -17.65
C SER A 456 -27.43 -3.25 -18.74
N THR A 457 -27.91 -2.17 -19.37
CA THR A 457 -28.83 -2.26 -20.52
C THR A 457 -28.19 -2.86 -21.77
N PHE A 458 -26.86 -2.94 -21.82
CA PHE A 458 -26.09 -3.58 -22.88
C PHE A 458 -25.72 -5.04 -22.55
N ASN A 459 -26.10 -5.55 -21.38
CA ASN A 459 -25.82 -6.95 -21.04
C ASN A 459 -26.61 -7.88 -21.96
N ASN A 460 -26.00 -9.00 -22.33
CA ASN A 460 -26.63 -9.93 -23.26
C ASN A 460 -27.96 -10.47 -22.68
N ASN A 461 -29.05 -10.30 -23.42
CA ASN A 461 -30.35 -10.82 -23.06
C ASN A 461 -31.09 -11.26 -24.32
N ASP A 462 -30.93 -12.54 -24.67
CA ASP A 462 -31.53 -13.12 -25.86
C ASP A 462 -33.08 -13.03 -25.84
N GLY A 463 -33.69 -13.11 -24.65
CA GLY A 463 -35.14 -13.01 -24.48
C GLY A 463 -35.70 -11.60 -24.75
N ALA A 464 -34.86 -10.57 -24.59
CA ALA A 464 -35.19 -9.18 -24.92
C ALA A 464 -34.59 -8.71 -26.26
N GLY A 465 -33.92 -9.61 -27.00
CA GLY A 465 -33.22 -9.28 -28.25
C GLY A 465 -32.00 -8.35 -28.06
N ILE A 466 -31.47 -8.25 -26.84
CA ILE A 466 -30.32 -7.40 -26.54
C ILE A 466 -29.05 -8.21 -26.74
N VAL A 467 -28.20 -7.74 -27.66
CA VAL A 467 -26.91 -8.35 -27.99
C VAL A 467 -25.81 -7.50 -27.35
N SER A 468 -25.03 -8.11 -26.45
CA SER A 468 -23.89 -7.41 -25.85
C SER A 468 -22.84 -7.01 -26.91
N PRO A 469 -22.22 -5.82 -26.82
CA PRO A 469 -21.16 -5.38 -27.72
C PRO A 469 -19.97 -6.34 -27.79
N VAL A 470 -19.68 -7.00 -26.67
CA VAL A 470 -18.67 -8.07 -26.58
C VAL A 470 -19.31 -9.35 -26.04
N LYS A 471 -18.95 -10.50 -26.61
CA LYS A 471 -19.46 -11.81 -26.23
C LYS A 471 -18.33 -12.80 -26.07
N GLN A 472 -18.52 -13.81 -25.23
CA GLN A 472 -17.61 -14.92 -25.02
C GLN A 472 -17.55 -15.77 -26.28
N ASN A 473 -16.34 -15.92 -26.82
CA ASN A 473 -16.04 -16.77 -27.97
C ASN A 473 -17.08 -16.70 -29.13
N PRO A 474 -17.37 -15.50 -29.68
CA PRO A 474 -18.43 -15.32 -30.65
C PRO A 474 -18.08 -15.97 -31.98
N ASN A 475 -19.11 -16.41 -32.69
CA ASN A 475 -19.00 -16.73 -34.11
C ASN A 475 -19.22 -15.46 -34.91
N VAL A 476 -18.20 -15.03 -35.66
CA VAL A 476 -18.25 -13.85 -36.52
C VAL A 476 -18.30 -14.31 -37.97
N ASP A 477 -19.36 -13.92 -38.67
CA ASP A 477 -19.46 -14.14 -40.11
C ASP A 477 -18.51 -13.19 -40.84
N ILE A 478 -17.61 -13.75 -41.65
CA ILE A 478 -16.65 -13.00 -42.45
C ILE A 478 -17.10 -12.79 -43.89
N GLY A 479 -18.35 -13.13 -44.23
CA GLY A 479 -18.92 -12.95 -45.56
C GLY A 479 -18.39 -13.95 -46.61
N ALA A 480 -17.61 -14.95 -46.20
CA ALA A 480 -17.04 -15.97 -47.08
C ALA A 480 -17.84 -17.28 -47.02
N LYS A 481 -18.84 -17.44 -47.91
CA LYS A 481 -19.61 -18.69 -48.12
C LYS A 481 -20.10 -19.37 -46.82
N ASN A 482 -20.84 -18.64 -45.96
CA ASN A 482 -21.36 -19.17 -44.69
C ASN A 482 -20.27 -19.72 -43.74
N THR A 483 -19.04 -19.24 -43.86
CA THR A 483 -17.96 -19.60 -42.94
C THR A 483 -17.92 -18.58 -41.81
N ALA A 484 -18.21 -19.03 -40.60
CA ALA A 484 -18.00 -18.22 -39.40
C ALA A 484 -16.62 -18.53 -38.80
N LEU A 485 -15.91 -17.50 -38.36
CA LEU A 485 -14.74 -17.66 -37.51
C LEU A 485 -15.16 -17.58 -36.05
N ARG A 486 -14.66 -18.49 -35.23
CA ARG A 486 -14.83 -18.41 -33.78
C ARG A 486 -13.68 -17.63 -33.20
N LEU A 487 -13.96 -16.46 -32.64
CA LEU A 487 -12.95 -15.68 -31.93
C LEU A 487 -12.69 -16.32 -30.55
N ALA A 488 -11.44 -16.26 -30.08
CA ALA A 488 -11.04 -16.74 -28.75
C ALA A 488 -11.11 -15.59 -27.73
N ILE A 489 -12.31 -15.06 -27.51
CA ILE A 489 -12.58 -13.91 -26.65
C ILE A 489 -13.05 -14.38 -25.28
N ASN A 490 -12.44 -13.84 -24.22
CA ASN A 490 -12.92 -13.99 -22.84
C ASN A 490 -13.48 -12.66 -22.31
N THR A 491 -14.79 -12.52 -22.16
CA THR A 491 -15.40 -11.25 -21.73
C THR A 491 -15.10 -10.86 -20.29
N ALA A 492 -14.57 -11.79 -19.47
CA ALA A 492 -13.97 -11.47 -18.17
C ALA A 492 -12.58 -10.80 -18.29
N GLN A 493 -11.98 -10.81 -19.47
CA GLN A 493 -10.64 -10.26 -19.78
C GLN A 493 -10.70 -9.00 -20.66
N PHE A 494 -11.87 -8.63 -21.20
CA PHE A 494 -12.04 -7.41 -22.01
C PHE A 494 -12.26 -6.20 -21.13
N GLY A 495 -11.26 -5.33 -21.03
CA GLY A 495 -11.22 -4.23 -20.07
C GLY A 495 -11.12 -4.76 -18.64
N ARG A 496 -10.01 -4.49 -17.95
CA ARG A 496 -9.65 -5.23 -16.73
C ARG A 496 -8.97 -4.35 -15.71
N THR A 497 -9.09 -4.74 -14.45
CA THR A 497 -8.36 -4.13 -13.33
C THR A 497 -7.32 -5.12 -12.86
N PHE A 498 -6.06 -4.69 -12.92
CA PHE A 498 -4.94 -5.35 -12.27
C PHE A 498 -4.55 -4.54 -11.05
N GLN A 499 -3.87 -5.17 -10.09
CA GLN A 499 -3.31 -4.42 -8.99
C GLN A 499 -2.05 -5.08 -8.44
N ASP A 500 -1.24 -4.27 -7.78
CA ASP A 500 -0.27 -4.75 -6.82
C ASP A 500 -0.40 -3.95 -5.53
N ARG A 501 -0.01 -4.56 -4.42
CA ARG A 501 -0.02 -3.92 -3.11
C ARG A 501 1.34 -4.10 -2.45
N SER A 502 1.80 -3.05 -1.77
CA SER A 502 3.03 -3.13 -1.00
C SER A 502 2.88 -4.15 0.12
N HIS A 503 4.00 -4.55 0.70
CA HIS A 503 3.99 -5.01 2.09
C HIS A 503 3.54 -3.88 3.02
N VAL A 504 3.17 -4.24 4.26
CA VAL A 504 2.91 -3.26 5.31
C VAL A 504 4.18 -2.45 5.57
N PHE A 505 4.00 -1.15 5.71
CA PHE A 505 5.04 -0.18 6.10
C PHE A 505 4.48 0.74 7.17
N ARG A 506 5.36 1.42 7.90
CA ARG A 506 4.99 2.33 8.99
C ARG A 506 5.13 3.77 8.53
N LEU A 507 4.11 4.60 8.78
CA LEU A 507 4.24 6.04 8.76
C LEU A 507 4.46 6.54 10.19
N VAL A 508 5.53 7.30 10.40
CA VAL A 508 5.92 7.81 11.72
C VAL A 508 5.99 9.34 11.68
N PRO A 509 5.55 10.06 12.73
CA PRO A 509 5.64 11.52 12.76
C PRO A 509 7.10 11.98 12.88
N ARG A 510 7.36 13.21 12.42
CA ARG A 510 8.64 13.90 12.62
C ARG A 510 8.69 14.43 14.05
N VAL A 511 9.13 13.61 15.00
CA VAL A 511 9.21 14.04 16.40
C VAL A 511 10.45 14.91 16.61
N GLU A 512 10.24 16.11 17.13
CA GLU A 512 11.28 17.02 17.60
C GLU A 512 11.22 17.08 19.13
N SER A 513 11.98 16.22 19.83
CA SER A 513 12.07 16.32 21.28
C SER A 513 12.93 17.54 21.69
N SER A 514 12.76 18.06 22.89
CA SER A 514 13.69 19.08 23.43
C SER A 514 15.14 18.57 23.46
N ALA A 515 15.36 17.26 23.63
CA ALA A 515 16.68 16.62 23.57
C ALA A 515 17.31 16.60 22.16
N LEU A 516 16.52 16.79 21.09
CA LEU A 516 17.01 16.94 19.71
C LEU A 516 17.69 18.29 19.47
N ARG A 517 17.43 19.28 20.34
CA ARG A 517 18.05 20.62 20.30
C ARG A 517 19.50 20.62 20.81
N ASP A 518 19.84 19.74 21.75
CA ASP A 518 21.14 19.72 22.44
C ASP A 518 22.21 18.86 21.72
N ARG A 519 21.98 18.47 20.45
CA ARG A 519 22.89 17.57 19.71
C ARG A 519 24.17 18.24 19.23
N LEU A 520 25.26 17.46 19.19
CA LEU A 520 26.52 17.80 18.51
C LEU A 520 26.30 17.88 16.98
N ARG A 521 26.00 19.08 16.49
CA ARG A 521 25.95 19.42 15.07
C ARG A 521 27.22 20.21 14.69
N SER A 522 27.56 20.23 13.40
CA SER A 522 28.54 21.20 12.90
C SER A 522 27.99 22.60 13.20
N THR A 523 28.64 23.36 14.08
CA THR A 523 28.25 24.67 14.65
C THR A 523 28.11 25.80 13.61
N VAL A 524 27.37 25.57 12.53
CA VAL A 524 27.17 26.49 11.43
C VAL A 524 25.73 27.00 11.49
N ASP A 525 25.58 28.09 12.23
CA ASP A 525 24.82 29.28 11.84
C ASP A 525 23.62 29.04 10.90
N THR A 526 22.58 28.36 11.40
CA THR A 526 21.24 28.40 10.79
C THR A 526 20.25 28.73 11.87
N THR A 527 19.41 29.73 11.65
CA THR A 527 18.35 30.21 12.56
C THR A 527 17.21 29.19 12.81
N ASP A 528 17.37 27.94 12.39
CA ASP A 528 16.40 26.85 12.55
C ASP A 528 16.92 25.82 13.57
N ASP A 529 16.46 25.91 14.81
CA ASP A 529 16.90 25.09 15.96
C ASP A 529 16.50 23.59 15.90
N PHE A 530 15.83 23.15 14.83
CA PHE A 530 15.21 21.80 14.73
C PHE A 530 15.86 20.94 13.62
N PHE A 531 15.84 19.60 13.73
CA PHE A 531 16.45 18.71 12.72
C PHE A 531 15.60 18.57 11.46
N PHE A 532 14.36 18.10 11.62
CA PHE A 532 13.36 18.02 10.58
C PHE A 532 12.88 19.41 10.19
N GLY A 533 12.43 20.20 11.18
CA GLY A 533 11.81 21.51 10.95
C GLY A 533 10.83 21.50 9.77
N GLU A 534 10.90 22.53 8.94
CA GLU A 534 10.11 22.65 7.71
C GLU A 534 10.86 22.13 6.46
N ARG A 535 11.89 21.29 6.62
CA ARG A 535 12.69 20.78 5.50
C ARG A 535 11.94 19.73 4.70
N THR A 536 12.19 19.68 3.39
CA THR A 536 11.68 18.58 2.56
C THR A 536 12.55 17.35 2.77
N LEU A 537 11.91 16.19 2.89
CA LEU A 537 12.54 14.90 3.12
C LEU A 537 12.32 14.01 1.90
N TYR A 538 13.39 13.44 1.34
CA TYR A 538 13.33 12.50 0.22
C TYR A 538 13.71 11.10 0.69
N ASN A 539 12.91 10.10 0.31
CA ASN A 539 13.21 8.70 0.62
C ASN A 539 14.05 8.08 -0.50
N LEU A 540 15.24 7.59 -0.15
CA LEU A 540 16.14 6.84 -1.00
C LEU A 540 16.16 5.37 -0.55
N ASN A 541 15.56 4.51 -1.36
CA ASN A 541 15.38 3.10 -1.03
C ASN A 541 16.18 2.18 -1.96
N VAL A 542 16.07 0.88 -1.70
CA VAL A 542 16.48 -0.18 -2.62
C VAL A 542 15.25 -0.91 -3.15
N ARG A 543 15.19 -1.08 -4.48
CA ARG A 543 14.22 -1.95 -5.16
C ARG A 543 14.89 -3.27 -5.57
N GLY A 544 14.09 -4.21 -6.07
CA GLY A 544 14.60 -5.42 -6.71
C GLY A 544 14.81 -6.61 -5.78
N LYS A 545 15.29 -7.73 -6.34
CA LYS A 545 15.66 -8.96 -5.62
C LYS A 545 16.89 -9.62 -6.24
N ARG A 546 17.46 -10.61 -5.56
CA ARG A 546 18.65 -11.34 -6.03
C ARG A 546 18.36 -12.07 -7.34
N GLY A 547 19.32 -12.08 -8.24
CA GLY A 547 19.23 -12.78 -9.52
C GLY A 547 19.68 -11.89 -10.67
N ASN A 548 19.82 -12.50 -11.85
CA ASN A 548 19.93 -11.77 -13.10
C ASN A 548 18.54 -11.33 -13.60
N ILE A 549 18.47 -10.44 -14.60
CA ILE A 549 17.19 -9.96 -15.16
C ILE A 549 16.21 -11.07 -15.59
N VAL A 550 16.70 -12.21 -16.07
CA VAL A 550 15.86 -13.36 -16.50
C VAL A 550 15.38 -14.18 -15.28
N GLN A 551 16.17 -14.23 -14.22
CA GLN A 551 15.86 -14.90 -12.96
C GLN A 551 14.86 -14.10 -12.11
N THR A 552 15.00 -12.78 -12.10
CA THR A 552 14.13 -11.89 -11.32
C THR A 552 12.83 -11.55 -12.03
N PHE A 553 12.80 -11.64 -13.37
CA PHE A 553 11.61 -11.37 -14.19
C PHE A 553 10.38 -12.12 -13.64
N PRO A 554 9.23 -11.43 -13.51
CA PRO A 554 8.92 -10.06 -13.97
C PRO A 554 9.17 -8.95 -12.93
N SER A 555 9.84 -9.24 -11.81
CA SER A 555 10.43 -8.21 -10.95
C SER A 555 11.73 -7.67 -11.59
N VAL A 556 12.45 -6.80 -10.89
CA VAL A 556 13.74 -6.26 -11.33
C VAL A 556 14.91 -6.72 -10.45
N GLU A 557 16.13 -6.60 -10.99
CA GLU A 557 17.39 -6.71 -10.23
C GLU A 557 17.50 -5.57 -9.22
N TYR A 558 18.43 -5.69 -8.26
CA TYR A 558 18.63 -4.64 -7.28
C TYR A 558 19.08 -3.34 -7.89
N ASP A 559 18.51 -2.26 -7.38
CA ASP A 559 18.92 -0.92 -7.74
C ASP A 559 18.51 0.07 -6.63
N PHE A 560 19.11 1.24 -6.63
CA PHE A 560 18.62 2.35 -5.82
C PHE A 560 17.42 3.02 -6.48
N VAL A 561 16.50 3.53 -5.67
CA VAL A 561 15.31 4.23 -6.13
C VAL A 561 15.04 5.46 -5.24
N PRO A 562 15.05 6.67 -5.82
CA PRO A 562 15.45 6.97 -7.20
C PRO A 562 16.96 6.70 -7.43
N ASN A 563 17.33 6.31 -8.65
CA ASN A 563 18.73 6.11 -9.04
C ASN A 563 19.50 7.44 -9.19
N GLN A 564 18.78 8.53 -9.43
CA GLN A 564 19.31 9.88 -9.44
C GLN A 564 18.44 10.76 -8.55
N LEU A 565 19.00 11.20 -7.42
CA LEU A 565 18.33 12.07 -6.46
C LEU A 565 18.94 13.48 -6.55
N HIS A 566 18.10 14.48 -6.82
CA HIS A 566 18.47 15.90 -6.83
C HIS A 566 17.80 16.60 -5.66
N VAL A 567 18.60 17.25 -4.81
CA VAL A 567 18.15 17.94 -3.59
C VAL A 567 18.97 19.21 -3.34
N THR A 568 18.56 20.01 -2.36
CA THR A 568 19.28 21.18 -1.87
C THR A 568 20.03 20.87 -0.55
N GLU A 569 20.92 21.76 -0.11
CA GLU A 569 21.60 21.64 1.21
C GLU A 569 20.64 21.71 2.41
N ASP A 570 19.42 22.23 2.19
CA ASP A 570 18.36 22.33 3.20
C ASP A 570 17.49 21.07 3.24
N ASP A 571 17.52 20.23 2.21
CA ASP A 571 16.72 19.02 2.16
C ASP A 571 17.32 17.88 2.98
N LEU A 572 16.45 16.98 3.42
CA LEU A 572 16.79 15.77 4.14
C LEU A 572 16.65 14.55 3.23
N ILE A 573 17.45 13.53 3.50
CA ILE A 573 17.42 12.26 2.78
C ILE A 573 17.31 11.13 3.78
N HIS A 574 16.23 10.36 3.72
CA HIS A 574 16.09 9.11 4.47
C HIS A 574 16.61 7.95 3.61
N ILE A 575 17.66 7.27 4.07
CA ILE A 575 18.26 6.14 3.36
C ILE A 575 17.99 4.86 4.13
N GLN A 576 17.30 3.90 3.51
CA GLN A 576 16.96 2.61 4.10
C GLN A 576 16.81 1.51 3.03
N TRP A 577 16.74 0.25 3.44
CA TRP A 577 16.46 -0.88 2.54
C TRP A 577 15.86 -2.09 3.25
N ALA A 578 15.23 -2.95 2.47
CA ALA A 578 14.75 -4.25 2.92
C ALA A 578 15.40 -5.37 2.10
N GLY A 579 15.87 -6.41 2.79
CA GLY A 579 16.39 -7.64 2.20
C GLY A 579 15.65 -8.87 2.72
N SER A 580 16.03 -10.05 2.24
CA SER A 580 15.41 -11.33 2.60
C SER A 580 16.47 -12.40 2.80
N ASN A 581 16.18 -13.39 3.63
CA ASN A 581 16.98 -14.58 3.92
C ASN A 581 16.40 -15.84 3.26
N THR A 582 15.37 -15.69 2.43
CA THR A 582 14.64 -16.81 1.82
C THR A 582 14.48 -16.69 0.31
N HIS A 583 14.99 -15.65 -0.35
CA HIS A 583 14.87 -15.50 -1.81
C HIS A 583 15.61 -16.62 -2.56
N ASN A 584 14.87 -17.62 -3.03
CA ASN A 584 15.46 -18.73 -3.78
C ASN A 584 14.64 -19.02 -5.05
N ASN A 585 15.37 -19.15 -6.16
CA ASN A 585 14.84 -19.36 -7.50
C ASN A 585 15.23 -20.74 -8.07
N ALA A 586 15.33 -21.74 -7.18
CA ALA A 586 15.74 -23.12 -7.45
C ALA A 586 17.17 -23.25 -8.03
N ASN A 587 17.61 -24.51 -8.21
CA ASN A 587 18.93 -24.78 -8.80
C ASN A 587 18.99 -24.31 -10.25
N PRO A 588 20.14 -23.82 -10.75
CA PRO A 588 20.30 -23.42 -12.14
C PRO A 588 19.85 -24.54 -13.11
N ALA A 589 18.85 -24.24 -13.93
CA ALA A 589 18.21 -25.20 -14.83
C ALA A 589 18.70 -25.07 -16.29
N GLY A 590 19.71 -24.23 -16.55
CA GLY A 590 20.27 -23.98 -17.89
C GLY A 590 19.41 -23.10 -18.80
N ASP A 591 18.16 -22.82 -18.42
CA ASP A 591 17.22 -21.94 -19.13
C ASP A 591 17.40 -20.45 -18.79
N GLY A 592 18.31 -20.14 -17.87
CA GLY A 592 18.54 -18.79 -17.34
C GLY A 592 17.43 -18.26 -16.43
N GLN A 593 16.34 -19.00 -16.25
CA GLN A 593 15.21 -18.61 -15.41
C GLN A 593 15.32 -19.13 -13.99
N ALA A 594 16.02 -20.23 -13.75
CA ALA A 594 16.33 -20.74 -12.42
C ALA A 594 17.74 -20.31 -11.94
N GLY A 595 17.97 -20.40 -10.63
CA GLY A 595 19.17 -19.91 -9.96
C GLY A 595 19.02 -18.48 -9.46
N ASP A 596 19.91 -18.10 -8.56
CA ASP A 596 19.89 -16.86 -7.80
C ASP A 596 21.23 -16.13 -7.96
N ALA A 597 21.58 -15.82 -9.21
CA ALA A 597 22.87 -15.23 -9.55
C ALA A 597 23.08 -13.90 -8.80
N GLY A 598 24.21 -13.78 -8.13
CA GLY A 598 24.56 -12.68 -7.25
C GLY A 598 25.68 -13.12 -6.31
N GLU A 599 26.22 -12.21 -5.51
CA GLU A 599 27.33 -12.51 -4.61
C GLU A 599 26.88 -13.13 -3.29
N GLY A 600 27.76 -13.92 -2.67
CA GLY A 600 27.59 -14.61 -1.38
C GLY A 600 26.42 -15.58 -1.30
N ARG A 601 25.93 -15.80 -0.06
CA ARG A 601 25.04 -16.93 0.24
C ARG A 601 23.76 -16.86 -0.59
N GLY A 602 23.54 -17.89 -1.40
CA GLY A 602 22.28 -18.06 -2.12
C GLY A 602 21.09 -18.05 -1.15
N GLY A 603 19.96 -17.48 -1.55
CA GLY A 603 18.86 -17.21 -0.62
C GLY A 603 18.85 -15.81 0.00
N THR A 604 19.98 -15.08 -0.04
CA THR A 604 20.12 -13.83 0.71
C THR A 604 20.13 -12.58 -0.18
N ASP A 605 19.23 -11.65 0.14
CA ASP A 605 19.29 -10.27 -0.29
C ASP A 605 20.05 -9.46 0.77
N ARG A 606 21.10 -8.74 0.33
CA ARG A 606 21.95 -7.90 1.18
C ARG A 606 22.27 -6.61 0.45
N HIS A 607 22.28 -5.51 1.20
CA HIS A 607 22.61 -4.19 0.68
C HIS A 607 23.53 -3.46 1.64
N ASN A 608 24.35 -2.58 1.09
CA ASN A 608 25.06 -1.55 1.83
C ASN A 608 25.15 -0.31 0.95
N PHE A 609 25.73 0.75 1.51
CA PHE A 609 25.79 2.04 0.86
C PHE A 609 27.17 2.66 1.08
N VAL A 610 27.96 2.75 0.01
CA VAL A 610 29.31 3.33 0.05
C VAL A 610 29.49 4.35 -1.06
N GLN A 611 30.26 5.41 -0.77
CA GLN A 611 30.68 6.34 -1.82
C GLN A 611 31.67 5.66 -2.76
N MET A 612 31.57 5.97 -4.05
CA MET A 612 32.48 5.53 -5.10
C MET A 612 33.62 6.51 -5.34
N LEU A 613 34.81 6.00 -5.70
CA LEU A 613 35.94 6.82 -6.16
C LEU A 613 35.52 7.64 -7.38
N SER A 614 35.40 8.96 -7.17
CA SER A 614 34.96 9.92 -8.18
C SER A 614 35.94 9.96 -9.34
N GLY A 615 35.49 9.49 -10.49
CA GLY A 615 36.00 9.86 -11.80
C GLY A 615 34.79 9.90 -12.70
N ASP A 616 34.49 11.07 -13.29
CA ASP A 616 33.21 11.39 -13.95
C ASP A 616 32.46 10.18 -14.50
N GLN A 617 31.21 9.95 -14.09
CA GLN A 617 30.32 8.94 -14.69
C GLN A 617 30.69 7.47 -14.40
N PHE A 618 30.71 7.07 -13.13
CA PHE A 618 30.85 5.65 -12.72
C PHE A 618 32.07 4.89 -13.29
N LYS A 619 33.16 5.60 -13.62
CA LYS A 619 34.34 5.02 -14.29
C LYS A 619 35.04 3.90 -13.53
N THR A 620 34.81 3.79 -12.22
CA THR A 620 35.37 2.74 -11.37
C THR A 620 34.29 2.15 -10.46
N SER A 621 34.46 0.92 -9.97
CA SER A 621 33.58 0.29 -8.96
C SER A 621 34.30 0.09 -7.63
N PHE A 622 35.13 1.05 -7.25
CA PHE A 622 35.90 1.00 -6.01
C PHE A 622 35.34 1.99 -5.00
N PRO A 623 35.14 1.58 -3.73
CA PRO A 623 34.71 2.48 -2.67
C PRO A 623 35.80 3.51 -2.34
N VAL A 624 35.39 4.69 -1.88
CA VAL A 624 36.30 5.72 -1.38
C VAL A 624 36.79 5.36 0.03
N PRO A 625 38.11 5.37 0.29
CA PRO A 625 38.65 5.31 1.65
C PRO A 625 38.14 6.48 2.50
N TRP A 626 38.02 6.30 3.82
CA TRP A 626 37.48 7.32 4.71
C TRP A 626 38.17 8.68 4.57
N GLU A 627 39.49 8.71 4.40
CA GLU A 627 40.31 9.91 4.29
C GLU A 627 39.91 10.81 3.10
N ASN A 628 39.29 10.20 2.08
CA ASN A 628 38.82 10.89 0.87
C ASN A 628 37.29 10.90 0.75
N ASN A 629 36.55 10.34 1.72
CA ASN A 629 35.10 10.21 1.66
C ASN A 629 34.46 11.59 1.84
N THR A 630 33.92 12.14 0.76
CA THR A 630 33.26 13.44 0.77
C THR A 630 31.77 13.32 1.06
N LEU A 631 31.12 12.18 0.81
CA LEU A 631 29.69 12.02 1.03
C LEU A 631 29.35 12.15 2.52
N PHE A 632 29.90 11.27 3.35
CA PHE A 632 29.72 11.36 4.81
C PHE A 632 30.68 12.40 5.42
N GLY A 633 31.84 12.66 4.80
CA GLY A 633 32.73 13.76 5.20
C GLY A 633 32.08 15.14 5.12
N ASN A 634 31.18 15.37 4.15
CA ASN A 634 30.41 16.61 3.99
C ASN A 634 29.00 16.55 4.58
N MET A 635 28.68 15.51 5.36
CA MET A 635 27.43 15.45 6.11
C MET A 635 27.32 16.66 7.04
N ILE A 636 26.18 17.34 7.00
CA ILE A 636 25.89 18.53 7.82
C ILE A 636 25.21 18.10 9.12
N ASP A 637 24.27 17.18 9.02
CA ASP A 637 23.48 16.68 10.14
C ASP A 637 22.98 15.25 9.86
N ALA A 638 22.68 14.50 10.91
CA ALA A 638 22.11 13.15 10.82
C ALA A 638 21.30 12.75 12.05
N ILE A 639 20.33 11.85 11.85
CA ILE A 639 19.58 11.17 12.91
C ILE A 639 19.41 9.69 12.57
N ASP A 640 19.43 8.86 13.60
CA ASP A 640 19.02 7.46 13.47
C ASP A 640 17.52 7.38 13.15
N ALA A 641 17.18 6.67 12.08
CA ALA A 641 15.81 6.60 11.62
C ALA A 641 14.97 5.54 12.35
N PHE A 642 15.59 4.73 13.22
CA PHE A 642 14.88 3.67 13.93
C PHE A 642 13.87 4.21 14.95
N VAL A 643 12.58 4.02 14.65
CA VAL A 643 11.48 4.25 15.61
C VAL A 643 10.98 2.87 16.10
N PRO A 644 11.19 2.49 17.38
CA PRO A 644 10.67 1.23 17.90
C PRO A 644 9.14 1.25 17.89
N ALA A 645 8.52 0.11 17.59
CA ALA A 645 7.08 -0.07 17.76
C ALA A 645 6.72 -0.01 19.26
N HIS A 646 5.73 0.81 19.62
CA HIS A 646 5.23 0.96 21.01
C HIS A 646 6.29 1.37 22.06
N GLY A 647 7.41 1.96 21.64
CA GLY A 647 8.52 2.33 22.50
C GLY A 647 8.49 3.80 22.92
N ASN A 648 9.05 4.11 24.09
CA ASN A 648 9.31 5.50 24.48
C ASN A 648 10.22 6.14 23.41
N ARG A 649 9.73 7.15 22.69
CA ARG A 649 10.47 7.85 21.64
C ARG A 649 11.74 8.56 22.15
N ASP A 650 11.93 8.68 23.46
CA ASP A 650 13.19 9.12 24.06
C ASP A 650 14.35 8.13 23.83
N THR A 651 14.09 6.83 23.59
CA THR A 651 15.16 5.84 23.32
C THR A 651 15.67 5.84 21.87
N ILE A 652 14.92 6.41 20.91
CA ILE A 652 15.36 6.62 19.50
C ILE A 652 16.65 7.43 19.46
N TYR A 653 16.82 8.31 20.44
CA TYR A 653 17.91 9.26 20.48
C TYR A 653 19.16 8.73 21.17
N ARG A 654 19.09 7.58 21.83
CA ARG A 654 20.20 7.02 22.63
C ARG A 654 21.46 6.73 21.81
N LEU A 655 21.33 6.39 20.53
CA LEU A 655 22.47 6.11 19.63
C LEU A 655 23.05 7.34 18.93
N THR A 656 22.33 8.47 18.92
CA THR A 656 22.93 9.77 18.57
C THR A 656 23.45 10.49 19.82
N TYR A 657 23.03 10.08 21.02
CA TYR A 657 23.16 10.81 22.30
C TYR A 657 23.99 10.08 23.39
N GLU A 658 24.78 9.06 23.09
CA GLU A 658 25.94 8.73 23.96
C GLU A 658 27.02 9.81 23.81
N LEU A 659 26.64 11.02 24.20
CA LEU A 659 27.36 12.28 24.15
C LEU A 659 27.13 13.12 25.42
N ASP A 660 26.22 12.69 26.30
CA ASP A 660 25.84 13.44 27.50
C ASP A 660 25.53 12.51 28.70
N SER A 661 26.31 11.44 28.82
CA SER A 661 26.67 10.98 30.17
C SER A 661 28.07 11.54 30.43
N ASP A 662 28.28 12.13 31.60
CA ASP A 662 29.46 12.88 32.08
C ASP A 662 30.86 12.22 31.90
N GLU A 663 31.01 11.15 31.11
CA GLU A 663 32.25 10.39 30.92
C GLU A 663 32.76 10.25 29.46
N GLU A 664 32.02 10.57 28.39
CA GLU A 664 32.59 10.53 27.02
C GLU A 664 31.92 11.49 26.01
N THR A 665 32.68 12.47 25.49
CA THR A 665 32.21 13.40 24.44
C THR A 665 32.85 13.04 23.09
N ARG A 666 32.05 12.53 22.14
CA ARG A 666 32.52 12.23 20.77
C ARG A 666 32.49 13.47 19.89
N THR A 667 33.47 13.61 19.00
CA THR A 667 33.56 14.71 18.04
C THR A 667 32.66 14.48 16.82
N TRP A 668 32.23 15.56 16.16
CA TRP A 668 31.44 15.46 14.91
C TRP A 668 32.15 14.67 13.80
N ALA A 669 33.49 14.71 13.76
CA ALA A 669 34.27 13.91 12.81
C ALA A 669 34.13 12.40 13.06
N GLU A 670 34.05 11.99 14.33
CA GLU A 670 33.83 10.59 14.71
C GLU A 670 32.40 10.15 14.39
N VAL A 671 31.41 11.03 14.57
CA VAL A 671 30.02 10.74 14.17
C VAL A 671 29.90 10.50 12.67
N LYS A 672 30.53 11.35 11.84
CA LYS A 672 30.56 11.15 10.38
C LYS A 672 31.23 9.84 9.97
N ARG A 673 32.36 9.51 10.61
CA ARG A 673 33.09 8.27 10.36
C ARG A 673 32.23 7.06 10.69
N ASP A 674 31.55 7.10 11.82
CA ASP A 674 30.75 5.97 12.29
C ASP A 674 29.48 5.80 11.44
N TRP A 675 28.86 6.89 10.95
CA TRP A 675 27.81 6.79 9.94
C TRP A 675 28.29 6.18 8.63
N ALA A 676 29.46 6.60 8.12
CA ALA A 676 30.04 6.00 6.93
C ALA A 676 30.26 4.49 7.12
N LEU A 677 30.70 4.08 8.30
CA LEU A 677 30.91 2.68 8.67
C LEU A 677 29.59 1.90 8.76
N ARG A 678 28.58 2.44 9.46
CA ARG A 678 27.26 1.82 9.61
C ARG A 678 26.62 1.56 8.25
N MET A 679 26.62 2.56 7.37
CA MET A 679 26.05 2.46 6.02
C MET A 679 26.84 1.49 5.14
N ALA A 680 28.17 1.43 5.28
CA ALA A 680 29.03 0.49 4.56
C ALA A 680 28.87 -0.97 5.00
N THR A 681 28.45 -1.20 6.25
CA THR A 681 28.41 -2.53 6.89
C THR A 681 26.98 -3.02 7.14
N ALA A 682 25.99 -2.27 6.67
CA ALA A 682 24.57 -2.51 6.91
C ALA A 682 24.22 -2.63 8.41
N GLY A 683 24.82 -1.76 9.22
CA GLY A 683 24.60 -1.72 10.67
C GLY A 683 25.38 -2.76 11.47
N PHE A 684 26.11 -3.69 10.84
CA PHE A 684 26.89 -4.72 11.56
C PHE A 684 27.91 -4.12 12.53
N TYR A 685 28.54 -3.02 12.13
CA TYR A 685 29.35 -2.19 13.02
C TYR A 685 28.64 -0.85 13.26
N THR A 686 28.39 -0.53 14.52
CA THR A 686 27.74 0.70 14.98
C THR A 686 28.71 1.87 15.11
N SER A 687 29.97 1.59 15.44
CA SER A 687 31.01 2.59 15.65
C SER A 687 32.41 2.00 15.44
N TYR A 688 33.44 2.87 15.41
CA TYR A 688 34.82 2.41 15.34
C TYR A 688 35.33 1.87 16.69
N ASN A 689 35.20 2.67 17.74
CA ASN A 689 35.67 2.38 19.10
C ASN A 689 34.93 3.28 20.11
N ALA A 690 33.62 3.14 20.22
CA ALA A 690 32.88 3.75 21.33
C ALA A 690 33.01 2.85 22.57
N ASP A 691 33.30 3.44 23.74
CA ASP A 691 33.48 2.66 24.96
C ASP A 691 32.15 1.99 25.36
N GLY A 692 32.22 0.72 25.77
CA GLY A 692 31.03 -0.07 26.11
C GLY A 692 30.19 -0.55 24.91
N ASP A 693 30.43 -0.04 23.70
CA ASP A 693 29.77 -0.51 22.47
C ASP A 693 30.37 -1.84 22.01
N SER A 694 29.74 -2.94 22.44
CA SER A 694 30.10 -4.32 22.03
C SER A 694 29.93 -4.61 20.52
N THR A 695 29.25 -3.73 19.79
CA THR A 695 29.05 -3.82 18.33
C THR A 695 30.00 -2.92 17.55
N SER A 696 30.88 -2.17 18.22
CA SER A 696 31.97 -1.40 17.59
C SER A 696 33.01 -2.31 16.93
N ILE A 697 33.75 -1.80 15.93
CA ILE A 697 34.86 -2.56 15.31
C ILE A 697 35.87 -3.04 16.36
N ALA A 698 36.20 -2.19 17.34
CA ALA A 698 37.23 -2.48 18.32
C ALA A 698 36.82 -3.56 19.34
N ASN A 699 35.53 -3.63 19.69
CA ASN A 699 35.03 -4.50 20.76
C ASN A 699 34.22 -5.71 20.24
N ASN A 700 33.80 -5.70 18.97
CA ASN A 700 33.02 -6.79 18.40
C ASN A 700 33.90 -8.03 18.18
N ASN A 701 33.54 -9.12 18.86
CA ASN A 701 34.25 -10.39 18.76
C ASN A 701 33.97 -11.15 17.45
N GLN A 702 33.13 -10.59 16.57
CA GLN A 702 32.80 -11.12 15.26
C GLN A 702 33.31 -10.19 14.15
N ASN A 703 33.80 -10.81 13.07
CA ASN A 703 34.19 -10.09 11.88
C ASN A 703 33.04 -10.06 10.87
N LEU A 704 32.83 -8.90 10.24
CA LEU A 704 31.95 -8.80 9.09
C LEU A 704 32.44 -9.74 7.99
N ASN A 705 31.52 -10.60 7.53
CA ASN A 705 31.77 -11.46 6.40
C ASN A 705 32.05 -10.60 5.15
N ASN A 706 33.06 -10.96 4.35
CA ASN A 706 33.44 -10.23 3.13
C ASN A 706 32.32 -10.15 2.07
N LEU A 707 31.30 -10.99 2.24
CA LEU A 707 30.10 -11.11 1.45
C LEU A 707 28.88 -10.61 2.25
N LEU A 708 29.01 -9.90 3.36
CA LEU A 708 27.90 -9.37 4.16
C LEU A 708 26.87 -10.43 4.61
N ASP A 709 27.20 -11.73 4.56
CA ASP A 709 26.22 -12.80 4.81
C ASP A 709 25.69 -12.79 6.25
N ASN A 710 26.49 -12.27 7.19
CA ASN A 710 26.17 -12.10 8.61
C ASN A 710 25.77 -10.66 8.98
N ALA A 711 25.59 -9.78 7.99
CA ALA A 711 24.93 -8.50 8.23
C ALA A 711 23.42 -8.67 8.12
N ASP A 712 22.68 -7.77 8.74
CA ASP A 712 21.22 -7.75 8.69
C ASP A 712 20.73 -7.62 7.25
N ALA A 713 19.62 -8.29 6.94
CA ALA A 713 19.06 -8.25 5.59
C ALA A 713 18.45 -6.88 5.27
N SER A 714 17.79 -6.26 6.26
CA SER A 714 17.14 -4.97 6.15
C SER A 714 17.77 -3.97 7.11
N TYR A 715 17.75 -2.68 6.75
CA TYR A 715 18.31 -1.64 7.58
C TYR A 715 17.51 -0.35 7.42
N VAL A 716 17.03 0.18 8.56
CA VAL A 716 16.31 1.46 8.62
C VAL A 716 17.21 2.66 8.37
N GLY A 717 18.52 2.50 8.58
CA GLY A 717 19.50 3.53 8.26
C GLY A 717 19.30 4.83 9.04
N GLY A 718 19.36 5.95 8.32
CA GLY A 718 19.36 7.27 8.93
C GLY A 718 18.77 8.33 8.01
N VAL A 719 18.41 9.46 8.61
CA VAL A 719 18.05 10.68 7.87
C VAL A 719 19.23 11.63 7.90
N PHE A 720 19.63 12.13 6.74
CA PHE A 720 20.86 12.87 6.52
C PHE A 720 20.62 14.20 5.84
N ARG A 721 21.51 15.15 6.11
CA ARG A 721 21.67 16.40 5.33
C ARG A 721 23.09 16.51 4.84
N PHE A 722 23.29 16.91 3.59
CA PHE A 722 24.61 16.95 2.96
C PHE A 722 24.91 18.34 2.39
N ARG A 723 26.19 18.71 2.30
CA ARG A 723 26.61 19.91 1.55
C ARG A 723 26.49 19.70 0.04
N ALA A 724 26.42 20.80 -0.68
CA ALA A 724 26.40 20.87 -2.13
C ALA A 724 27.58 20.10 -2.71
N GLY A 725 27.28 19.32 -3.74
CA GLY A 725 28.22 18.38 -4.33
C GLY A 725 27.51 17.31 -5.12
N THR A 726 28.31 16.54 -5.87
CA THR A 726 27.82 15.33 -6.55
C THR A 726 28.51 14.14 -5.92
N TYR A 727 27.70 13.19 -5.44
CA TYR A 727 28.15 12.01 -4.75
C TYR A 727 27.65 10.77 -5.50
N ASP A 728 28.58 10.03 -6.06
CA ASP A 728 28.31 8.73 -6.66
C ASP A 728 28.45 7.66 -5.58
N TYR A 729 27.49 6.75 -5.51
CA TYR A 729 27.46 5.69 -4.51
C TYR A 729 27.06 4.35 -5.12
N MET A 730 27.42 3.28 -4.42
CA MET A 730 27.15 1.91 -4.84
C MET A 730 26.86 1.03 -3.64
N CYS A 731 26.26 -0.12 -3.92
CA CYS A 731 26.25 -1.27 -3.02
C CYS A 731 27.42 -2.18 -3.39
N THR A 732 28.34 -2.49 -2.46
CA THR A 732 29.52 -3.33 -2.73
C THR A 732 29.16 -4.79 -3.00
N ARG A 733 28.00 -5.23 -2.49
CA ARG A 733 27.50 -6.60 -2.65
C ARG A 733 27.25 -6.98 -4.11
N ASN A 734 26.82 -6.05 -4.94
CA ASN A 734 26.20 -6.37 -6.23
C ASN A 734 27.12 -6.05 -7.44
N ASN A 735 28.44 -6.26 -7.32
CA ASN A 735 29.43 -5.83 -8.35
C ASN A 735 30.15 -6.94 -9.12
N ASN A 736 29.87 -8.22 -8.89
CA ASN A 736 30.62 -9.31 -9.56
C ASN A 736 30.16 -9.61 -11.00
N PHE A 737 29.32 -8.77 -11.59
CA PHE A 737 28.90 -8.87 -13.00
C PHE A 737 28.99 -7.51 -13.69
N SER A 738 29.71 -7.43 -14.80
CA SER A 738 30.07 -6.17 -15.47
C SER A 738 28.89 -5.34 -16.01
N ASN A 739 27.68 -5.89 -16.03
CA ASN A 739 26.45 -5.20 -16.43
C ASN A 739 25.41 -5.09 -15.31
N ARG A 740 25.74 -5.50 -14.08
CA ARG A 740 24.87 -5.40 -12.90
C ARG A 740 25.55 -4.46 -11.93
N ASP A 741 24.91 -3.32 -11.70
CA ASP A 741 25.54 -2.26 -10.96
C ASP A 741 24.49 -1.50 -10.16
N GLN A 742 24.36 -1.86 -8.89
CA GLN A 742 23.51 -1.11 -7.97
C GLN A 742 24.26 0.17 -7.61
N LYS A 743 24.04 1.21 -8.41
CA LYS A 743 24.69 2.52 -8.34
C LYS A 743 23.67 3.63 -8.37
N GLY A 744 23.99 4.74 -7.73
CA GLY A 744 23.17 5.92 -7.77
C GLY A 744 23.98 7.20 -7.71
N HIS A 745 23.28 8.28 -8.05
CA HIS A 745 23.80 9.64 -8.03
C HIS A 745 23.00 10.47 -7.03
N LEU A 746 23.70 11.15 -6.13
CA LEU A 746 23.14 12.19 -5.28
C LEU A 746 23.73 13.54 -5.71
N ILE A 747 22.88 14.44 -6.15
CA ILE A 747 23.24 15.80 -6.55
C ILE A 747 22.63 16.75 -5.53
N VAL A 748 23.48 17.42 -4.78
CA VAL A 748 23.10 18.42 -3.79
C VAL A 748 23.48 19.79 -4.32
N THR A 749 22.53 20.71 -4.34
CA THR A 749 22.71 22.10 -4.79
C THR A 749 22.55 23.07 -3.62
N VAL A 750 23.06 24.30 -3.78
CA VAL A 750 22.91 25.37 -2.78
C VAL A 750 21.51 25.94 -2.81
#